data_AF-A0A1G0X572-F1
#
_entry.id   AF-A0A1G0X572-F1
#
_cell.length_a   1.000
_cell.length_b   1.000
_cell.length_c   1.000
_cell.angle_alpha   90.00
_cell.angle_beta   90.00
_cell.angle_gamma   90.00
#
_symmetry.space_group_name_H-M   'P 1'
#
loop_
_entity.id
_entity.type
_entity.pdbx_description
1 polymer ?
#
loop_
_entity_poly.entity_id
_entity_poly.type
_entity_poly.pdbx_seq_one_letter_code
_entity_poly.pdbx_strand_id
1 'polypeptide(L)'
;MKSILPWFCLAALTNTVYANPGLDAYRLGNYDKAANLLSKSPTKDAITDYYIAKMRLYGYGELKNNEIAISYFESAAENGLLFAQKIMARYELIGTGNLEKALYWFKKAADKDDTSALMYCAGAYYYGLGVQQNRDKAKKYYIAAAKNGNSIAQYSVARSFLNTKNMGNKKLGMIWLNKSIQQNNPAAQLLMAKQYIEGKMVEKDLNKARELINLAITEKYLPAYYQMGQLSAAEEKYTEAKDWYNKAAIAEYIPAMIALSNLYANEKTPLFNNHDSYLWMLKAAQLYSESAALQLSQMYQKGIETEADENLAKTWQIKAKEFAKNSVTKSKVKAVHWLTDRKKSDFAETDYRLRGILTSWNNKNSLRQNNYNQAPQMDKLAKKDIYKPQFTLINPNTIPISEFYDILVASKQMDARDRIVYPAYVVPAVGQQTEKNKLDLKRQITSLGFDYLLAESKNNSSIDFQGLFKKLLSQAELGDTAAQFDVALMYQNGVGVGKNIEEAIKFYNLAASQDNLASMYQLGIIYLLGIDGVFPDYKLSQTYLNNAAFKGNDFAEFVLAQIYENGYKDKDGKEVIPKDIGQAIALYNVAAANNLGLAQYRLAEIMVHSKPTDISVNGKEKRNKTIKRLYEQALANNVNEARLPLAFYNAMDNNKEKQQFAYDSCQKDVDDGNKYAALLLGLMYDRGIIVEADKSTAIKWYEKAGDNPVSAFILGTYRANGDGLSKDLEVASGLLQKAVNAEFSYANLNLAVLNKQQNKEFLPNLNKALLEGNSIAGLLLADYYLSNSKDESQLKEAHTIYQQFADKGDKNAQLKLGYLYENGIGGNIDYAKAEMWYTESAKQDQPLSQYLLARLYQLGNLPNGPDYQLAKKWYKLSQASYAPAAVAIGFLYDTEDEDYQGAMAEYQYANVKGDIIGAFNLGLLYERGEQCQVDYKKAKDLYLKAAEAGHKESMVQLAGLYLNGYGVSVDAKEAYKWYKLAAEKGDRDAMYQLGLMNETGLATKIDSTLARKYYQQAASLGNEKANLALARLS
;
A
#
# COMPACT_ATOMS: atom_id res chain seq x y z
N MET A 1 -10.93 0.84 21.26
CA MET A 1 -11.89 -0.28 21.14
C MET A 1 -12.76 -0.08 19.90
N LYS A 2 -13.16 -1.19 19.27
CA LYS A 2 -13.92 -1.38 18.01
C LYS A 2 -13.14 -1.32 16.68
N SER A 3 -12.46 -2.43 16.39
CA SER A 3 -12.32 -2.98 15.03
C SER A 3 -12.36 -4.50 15.20
N ILE A 4 -13.49 -5.13 14.89
CA ILE A 4 -13.63 -6.58 14.77
C ILE A 4 -14.32 -6.80 13.42
N LEU A 5 -13.53 -7.15 12.40
CA LEU A 5 -14.04 -7.91 11.26
C LEU A 5 -13.80 -9.39 11.59
N PRO A 6 -14.83 -10.26 11.59
CA PRO A 6 -14.65 -11.67 11.90
C PRO A 6 -14.01 -12.40 10.73
N TRP A 7 -12.80 -12.89 10.97
CA TRP A 7 -12.13 -13.91 10.17
C TRP A 7 -12.89 -15.23 10.33
N PHE A 8 -13.60 -15.65 9.29
CA PHE A 8 -14.06 -17.04 9.19
C PHE A 8 -13.02 -17.83 8.40
N CYS A 9 -12.12 -18.49 9.11
CA CYS A 9 -11.35 -19.62 8.60
C CYS A 9 -12.30 -20.81 8.46
N LEU A 10 -12.85 -21.02 7.27
CA LEU A 10 -13.37 -22.32 6.85
C LEU A 10 -12.22 -23.04 6.15
N ALA A 11 -11.50 -23.86 6.92
CA ALA A 11 -10.56 -24.84 6.39
C ALA A 11 -11.36 -25.92 5.64
N ALA A 12 -11.69 -25.66 4.38
CA ALA A 12 -11.96 -26.71 3.42
C ALA A 12 -10.61 -27.17 2.87
N LEU A 13 -10.17 -28.35 3.31
CA LEU A 13 -9.08 -29.11 2.68
C LEU A 13 -9.50 -29.48 1.25
N THR A 14 -9.37 -28.54 0.33
CA THR A 14 -9.11 -28.85 -1.07
C THR A 14 -7.69 -28.39 -1.33
N ASN A 15 -6.75 -29.31 -1.53
CA ASN A 15 -5.42 -28.98 -2.04
C ASN A 15 -5.61 -28.27 -3.39
N THR A 16 -5.68 -26.94 -3.36
CA THR A 16 -5.82 -26.13 -4.55
C THR A 16 -4.46 -26.07 -5.25
N VAL A 17 -4.43 -26.66 -6.44
CA VAL A 17 -3.32 -26.98 -7.36
C VAL A 17 -2.51 -25.73 -7.83
N TYR A 18 -2.67 -24.57 -7.20
CA TYR A 18 -2.05 -23.30 -7.65
C TYR A 18 -0.62 -23.12 -7.16
N ALA A 19 -0.28 -23.64 -5.97
CA ALA A 19 1.08 -23.65 -5.44
C ALA A 19 1.88 -24.78 -6.11
N ASN A 20 2.43 -24.47 -7.28
CA ASN A 20 3.24 -25.38 -8.07
C ASN A 20 4.51 -24.63 -8.52
N PRO A 21 5.73 -25.10 -8.17
CA PRO A 21 6.97 -24.42 -8.53
C PRO A 21 7.16 -24.16 -10.03
N GLY A 22 6.53 -24.96 -10.90
CA GLY A 22 6.51 -24.75 -12.34
C GLY A 22 5.57 -23.61 -12.76
N LEU A 23 4.39 -23.50 -12.14
CA LEU A 23 3.46 -22.38 -12.37
C LEU A 23 4.01 -21.08 -11.82
N ASP A 24 4.66 -21.12 -10.65
CA ASP A 24 5.36 -19.97 -10.08
C ASP A 24 6.47 -19.47 -11.01
N ALA A 25 7.24 -20.40 -11.58
CA ALA A 25 8.26 -20.07 -12.55
C ALA A 25 7.65 -19.40 -13.81
N TYR A 26 6.52 -19.91 -14.32
CA TYR A 26 5.81 -19.29 -15.45
C TYR A 26 5.38 -17.86 -15.11
N ARG A 27 4.71 -17.68 -13.97
CA ARG A 27 4.15 -16.39 -13.53
C ARG A 27 5.23 -15.35 -13.24
N LEU A 28 6.47 -15.76 -12.94
CA LEU A 28 7.62 -14.87 -12.76
C LEU A 28 8.46 -14.68 -14.05
N GLY A 29 7.97 -15.16 -15.20
CA GLY A 29 8.66 -15.05 -16.49
C GLY A 29 9.89 -15.95 -16.64
N ASN A 30 10.07 -16.94 -15.76
CA ASN A 30 11.17 -17.92 -15.83
C ASN A 30 10.73 -19.17 -16.61
N TYR A 31 10.48 -18.98 -17.90
CA TYR A 31 9.86 -19.98 -18.77
C TYR A 31 10.71 -21.25 -18.97
N ASP A 32 12.04 -21.15 -18.96
CA ASP A 32 12.90 -22.34 -19.04
C ASP A 32 12.73 -23.25 -17.82
N LYS A 33 12.68 -22.65 -16.63
CA LYS A 33 12.43 -23.39 -15.39
C LYS A 33 11.01 -23.93 -15.38
N ALA A 34 10.03 -23.16 -15.86
CA ALA A 34 8.66 -23.60 -15.98
C ALA A 34 8.54 -24.82 -16.90
N ALA A 35 9.16 -24.80 -18.08
CA ALA A 35 9.13 -25.88 -19.07
C ALA A 35 9.65 -27.19 -18.46
N ASN A 36 10.81 -27.12 -17.82
CA ASN A 36 11.45 -28.27 -17.19
C ASN A 36 10.62 -28.85 -16.03
N LEU A 37 10.00 -28.01 -15.21
CA LEU A 37 9.21 -28.46 -14.06
C LEU A 37 7.82 -28.98 -14.46
N LEU A 38 7.14 -28.28 -15.36
CA LEU A 38 5.79 -28.64 -15.80
C LEU A 38 5.77 -29.90 -16.65
N SER A 39 6.78 -30.10 -17.52
CA SER A 39 6.91 -31.34 -18.33
C SER A 39 7.15 -32.60 -17.50
N LYS A 40 7.71 -32.46 -16.30
CA LYS A 40 7.98 -33.56 -15.36
C LYS A 40 6.87 -33.77 -14.33
N SER A 41 5.83 -32.93 -14.36
CA SER A 41 4.74 -33.01 -13.39
C SER A 41 3.98 -34.34 -13.55
N PRO A 42 3.83 -35.14 -12.48
CA PRO A 42 3.10 -36.41 -12.53
C PRO A 42 1.59 -36.21 -12.71
N THR A 43 1.06 -35.02 -12.44
CA THR A 43 -0.35 -34.68 -12.58
C THR A 43 -0.59 -33.91 -13.87
N LYS A 44 -1.31 -34.55 -14.80
CA LYS A 44 -1.94 -33.86 -15.95
C LYS A 44 -3.16 -33.08 -15.47
N ASP A 45 -2.94 -31.93 -14.84
CA ASP A 45 -4.01 -31.02 -14.46
C ASP A 45 -4.27 -29.97 -15.56
N ALA A 46 -5.52 -29.52 -15.66
CA ALA A 46 -5.96 -28.64 -16.74
C ALA A 46 -5.24 -27.28 -16.77
N ILE A 47 -4.73 -26.81 -15.62
CA ILE A 47 -4.05 -25.52 -15.49
C ILE A 47 -2.63 -25.63 -16.06
N THR A 48 -1.94 -26.71 -15.73
CA THR A 48 -0.61 -27.04 -16.27
C THR A 48 -0.67 -27.16 -17.80
N ASP A 49 -1.64 -27.92 -18.33
CA ASP A 49 -1.85 -28.03 -19.79
C ASP A 49 -2.08 -26.66 -20.44
N TYR A 50 -2.87 -25.78 -19.82
CA TYR A 50 -3.11 -24.43 -20.32
C TYR A 50 -1.85 -23.57 -20.38
N TYR A 51 -0.98 -23.61 -19.37
CA TYR A 51 0.25 -22.82 -19.38
C TYR A 51 1.31 -23.42 -20.31
N ILE A 52 1.41 -24.76 -20.42
CA ILE A 52 2.23 -25.41 -21.45
C ILE A 52 1.75 -25.01 -22.84
N ALA A 53 0.44 -24.96 -23.07
CA ALA A 53 -0.14 -24.51 -24.32
C ALA A 53 0.27 -23.07 -24.66
N LYS A 54 0.19 -22.13 -23.70
CA LYS A 54 0.69 -20.76 -23.89
C LYS A 54 2.19 -20.76 -24.22
N MET A 55 3.02 -21.48 -23.46
CA MET A 55 4.46 -21.54 -23.71
C MET A 55 4.79 -22.05 -25.10
N ARG A 56 4.13 -23.12 -25.56
CA ARG A 56 4.26 -23.66 -26.92
C ARG A 56 3.71 -22.71 -27.98
N LEU A 57 2.65 -21.97 -27.67
CA LEU A 57 2.07 -21.04 -28.63
C LEU A 57 3.00 -19.84 -28.87
N TYR A 58 3.63 -19.33 -27.80
CA TYR A 58 4.56 -18.21 -27.84
C TYR A 58 6.01 -18.62 -28.18
N GLY A 59 6.39 -19.87 -27.91
CA GLY A 59 7.79 -20.30 -27.97
C GLY A 59 8.62 -19.79 -26.79
N TYR A 60 8.00 -19.65 -25.61
CA TYR A 60 8.66 -19.18 -24.40
C TYR A 60 9.17 -20.37 -23.59
N GLY A 61 10.49 -20.47 -23.42
CA GLY A 61 11.16 -21.59 -22.76
C GLY A 61 11.07 -22.95 -23.49
N GLU A 62 10.22 -23.01 -24.53
CA GLU A 62 9.92 -24.17 -25.35
C GLU A 62 9.91 -23.76 -26.81
N LEU A 63 10.14 -24.71 -27.73
CA LEU A 63 9.99 -24.42 -29.15
C LEU A 63 8.54 -24.08 -29.49
N LYS A 64 8.35 -22.99 -30.22
CA LYS A 64 7.03 -22.58 -30.70
C LYS A 64 6.40 -23.66 -31.58
N ASN A 65 5.25 -24.17 -31.17
CA ASN A 65 4.46 -25.11 -31.96
C ASN A 65 2.95 -24.91 -31.76
N ASN A 66 2.28 -24.33 -32.77
CA ASN A 66 0.84 -24.10 -32.75
C ASN A 66 0.00 -25.37 -32.61
N GLU A 67 0.34 -26.44 -33.31
CA GLU A 67 -0.46 -27.68 -33.31
C GLU A 67 -0.44 -28.34 -31.93
N ILE A 68 0.76 -28.43 -31.34
CA ILE A 68 0.94 -28.92 -29.97
C ILE A 68 0.26 -27.99 -28.97
N ALA A 69 0.36 -26.67 -29.15
CA ALA A 69 -0.32 -25.72 -28.26
C ALA A 69 -1.84 -25.91 -28.27
N ILE A 70 -2.45 -26.05 -29.45
CA ILE A 70 -3.90 -26.26 -29.58
C ILE A 70 -4.32 -27.59 -28.95
N SER A 71 -3.54 -28.67 -29.07
CA SER A 71 -3.88 -29.94 -28.43
C SER A 71 -3.84 -29.85 -26.89
N TYR A 72 -2.90 -29.10 -26.32
CA TYR A 72 -2.89 -28.83 -24.88
C TYR A 72 -4.05 -27.92 -24.44
N PHE A 73 -4.41 -26.89 -25.22
CA PHE A 73 -5.61 -26.09 -24.94
C PHE A 73 -6.89 -26.93 -25.00
N GLU A 74 -7.00 -27.84 -25.96
CA GLU A 74 -8.13 -28.77 -26.07
C GLU A 74 -8.19 -29.69 -24.84
N SER A 75 -7.06 -30.29 -24.43
CA SER A 75 -6.96 -31.10 -23.22
C SER A 75 -7.40 -30.32 -21.97
N ALA A 76 -6.87 -29.10 -21.78
CA ALA A 76 -7.26 -28.24 -20.66
C ALA A 76 -8.75 -27.88 -20.68
N ALA A 77 -9.31 -27.62 -21.87
CA ALA A 77 -10.71 -27.26 -22.04
C ALA A 77 -11.66 -28.44 -21.80
N GLU A 78 -11.27 -29.64 -22.24
CA GLU A 78 -11.97 -30.91 -21.97
C GLU A 78 -12.01 -31.21 -20.48
N ASN A 79 -10.90 -30.98 -19.76
CA ASN A 79 -10.82 -31.08 -18.31
C ASN A 79 -11.51 -29.92 -17.56
N GLY A 80 -12.26 -29.07 -18.28
CA GLY A 80 -13.14 -28.09 -17.68
C GLY A 80 -12.50 -26.73 -17.41
N LEU A 81 -11.28 -26.41 -17.84
CA LEU A 81 -10.73 -25.09 -17.58
C LEU A 81 -11.45 -24.01 -18.43
N LEU A 82 -12.12 -23.06 -17.78
CA LEU A 82 -12.93 -22.03 -18.45
C LEU A 82 -12.08 -21.18 -19.41
N PHE A 83 -10.86 -20.81 -19.01
CA PHE A 83 -9.94 -20.04 -19.85
C PHE A 83 -9.63 -20.77 -21.17
N ALA A 84 -9.33 -22.07 -21.09
CA ALA A 84 -9.08 -22.90 -22.25
C ALA A 84 -10.33 -23.07 -23.13
N GLN A 85 -11.51 -23.30 -22.52
CA GLN A 85 -12.78 -23.40 -23.25
C GLN A 85 -13.09 -22.14 -24.06
N LYS A 86 -12.83 -20.96 -23.49
CA LYS A 86 -13.02 -19.67 -24.19
C LYS A 86 -12.04 -19.48 -25.33
N ILE A 87 -10.78 -19.88 -25.16
CA ILE A 87 -9.78 -19.86 -26.24
C ILE A 87 -10.21 -20.79 -27.37
N MET A 88 -10.56 -22.05 -27.05
CA MET A 88 -10.99 -23.04 -28.04
C MET A 88 -12.27 -22.60 -28.77
N ALA A 89 -13.23 -22.02 -28.07
CA ALA A 89 -14.46 -21.50 -28.67
C ALA A 89 -14.18 -20.40 -29.73
N ARG A 90 -13.27 -19.47 -29.43
CA ARG A 90 -12.89 -18.39 -30.34
C ARG A 90 -12.01 -18.90 -31.50
N TYR A 91 -11.11 -19.83 -31.20
CA TYR A 91 -10.26 -20.48 -32.21
C TYR A 91 -11.10 -21.24 -33.24
N GLU A 92 -12.10 -22.00 -32.81
CA GLU A 92 -13.00 -22.69 -33.73
C GLU A 92 -13.93 -21.71 -34.47
N LEU A 93 -14.37 -20.63 -33.83
CA LEU A 93 -15.24 -19.62 -34.44
C LEU A 93 -14.57 -18.86 -35.60
N ILE A 94 -13.30 -18.46 -35.41
CA ILE A 94 -12.60 -17.53 -36.31
C ILE A 94 -11.43 -18.21 -37.02
N GLY A 95 -10.62 -18.97 -36.28
CA GLY A 95 -9.40 -19.59 -36.81
C GLY A 95 -9.70 -20.71 -37.80
N THR A 96 -10.52 -21.69 -37.39
CA THR A 96 -10.93 -22.81 -38.27
C THR A 96 -12.21 -22.49 -39.04
N GLY A 97 -13.08 -21.64 -38.47
CA GLY A 97 -14.41 -21.36 -39.00
C GLY A 97 -15.43 -22.48 -38.75
N ASN A 98 -15.12 -23.45 -37.88
CA ASN A 98 -16.01 -24.54 -37.52
C ASN A 98 -17.05 -24.11 -36.47
N LEU A 99 -18.21 -23.68 -36.95
CA LEU A 99 -19.30 -23.15 -36.12
C LEU A 99 -19.91 -24.18 -35.16
N GLU A 100 -19.91 -25.47 -35.53
CA GLU A 100 -20.45 -26.54 -34.69
C GLU A 100 -19.55 -26.77 -33.47
N LYS A 101 -18.23 -26.86 -33.69
CA LYS A 101 -17.23 -26.96 -32.62
C LYS A 101 -17.17 -25.69 -31.78
N ALA A 102 -17.30 -24.51 -32.39
CA ALA A 102 -17.39 -23.27 -31.64
C ALA A 102 -18.57 -23.29 -30.67
N LEU A 103 -19.76 -23.68 -31.13
CA LEU A 103 -20.95 -23.81 -30.27
C LEU A 103 -20.75 -24.87 -29.17
N TYR A 104 -20.07 -25.98 -29.46
CA TYR A 104 -19.72 -26.98 -28.45
C TYR A 104 -18.92 -26.38 -27.30
N TRP A 105 -17.85 -25.64 -27.60
CA TRP A 105 -17.02 -25.01 -26.58
C TRP A 105 -17.72 -23.87 -25.84
N PHE A 106 -18.49 -23.04 -26.54
CA PHE A 106 -19.30 -22.00 -25.90
C PHE A 106 -20.35 -22.58 -24.97
N LYS A 107 -20.94 -23.75 -25.27
CA LYS A 107 -21.86 -24.42 -24.33
C LYS A 107 -21.15 -24.80 -23.03
N LYS A 108 -19.97 -25.43 -23.12
CA LYS A 108 -19.20 -25.78 -21.93
C LYS A 108 -18.83 -24.57 -21.07
N ALA A 109 -18.45 -23.46 -21.69
CA ALA A 109 -18.20 -22.21 -20.99
C ALA A 109 -19.48 -21.59 -20.40
N ALA A 110 -20.61 -21.70 -21.11
CA ALA A 110 -21.93 -21.26 -20.65
C ALA A 110 -22.44 -22.08 -19.46
N ASP A 111 -22.12 -23.38 -19.37
CA ASP A 111 -22.45 -24.23 -18.22
C ASP A 111 -21.72 -23.78 -16.93
N LYS A 112 -20.64 -22.99 -17.10
CA LYS A 112 -19.92 -22.29 -16.02
C LYS A 112 -20.35 -20.83 -15.84
N ASP A 113 -21.51 -20.48 -16.39
CA ASP A 113 -22.15 -19.17 -16.26
C ASP A 113 -21.37 -17.99 -16.89
N ASP A 114 -20.47 -18.27 -17.86
CA ASP A 114 -19.80 -17.19 -18.63
C ASP A 114 -20.82 -16.45 -19.52
N THR A 115 -21.04 -15.18 -19.22
CA THR A 115 -22.05 -14.34 -19.86
C THR A 115 -21.87 -14.20 -21.38
N SER A 116 -20.63 -14.10 -21.86
CA SER A 116 -20.35 -13.99 -23.30
C SER A 116 -20.67 -15.31 -24.01
N ALA A 117 -20.33 -16.44 -23.40
CA ALA A 117 -20.67 -17.75 -23.91
C ALA A 117 -22.19 -18.00 -23.94
N LEU A 118 -22.90 -17.62 -22.86
CA LEU A 118 -24.37 -17.64 -22.80
C LEU A 118 -24.98 -16.83 -23.96
N MET A 119 -24.46 -15.63 -24.21
CA MET A 119 -24.91 -14.77 -25.31
C MET A 119 -24.64 -15.40 -26.68
N TYR A 120 -23.46 -15.97 -26.90
CA TYR A 120 -23.16 -16.69 -28.14
C TYR A 120 -24.13 -17.86 -28.36
N CYS A 121 -24.34 -18.72 -27.35
CA CYS A 121 -25.26 -19.85 -27.44
C CYS A 121 -26.70 -19.39 -27.75
N ALA A 122 -27.15 -18.30 -27.13
CA ALA A 122 -28.44 -17.70 -27.44
C ALA A 122 -28.54 -17.29 -28.91
N GLY A 123 -27.55 -16.54 -29.41
CA GLY A 123 -27.48 -16.12 -30.81
C GLY A 123 -27.40 -17.30 -31.78
N ALA A 124 -26.63 -18.33 -31.43
CA ALA A 124 -26.46 -19.52 -32.26
C ALA A 124 -27.77 -20.29 -32.46
N TYR A 125 -28.50 -20.55 -31.38
CA TYR A 125 -29.82 -21.17 -31.48
C TYR A 125 -30.87 -20.25 -32.09
N TYR A 126 -30.78 -18.93 -31.87
CA TYR A 126 -31.76 -17.99 -32.40
C TYR A 126 -31.64 -17.80 -33.92
N TYR A 127 -30.42 -17.81 -34.47
CA TYR A 127 -30.13 -17.55 -35.89
C TYR A 127 -29.68 -18.78 -36.68
N GLY A 128 -29.47 -19.93 -36.04
CA GLY A 128 -28.99 -21.16 -36.68
C GLY A 128 -27.51 -21.10 -37.05
N LEU A 129 -26.65 -20.78 -36.08
CA LEU A 129 -25.19 -20.73 -36.26
C LEU A 129 -24.59 -22.06 -35.81
N GLY A 130 -24.18 -22.91 -36.76
CA GLY A 130 -23.65 -24.26 -36.44
C GLY A 130 -24.68 -25.19 -35.79
N VAL A 131 -25.97 -24.88 -35.91
CA VAL A 131 -27.07 -25.68 -35.36
C VAL A 131 -28.39 -25.31 -36.04
N GLN A 132 -29.38 -26.20 -35.97
CA GLN A 132 -30.76 -25.87 -36.34
C GLN A 132 -31.35 -24.81 -35.41
N GLN A 133 -32.11 -23.88 -35.98
CA GLN A 133 -32.75 -22.81 -35.24
C GLN A 133 -33.72 -23.37 -34.17
N ASN A 134 -33.60 -22.88 -32.93
CA ASN A 134 -34.47 -23.27 -31.82
C ASN A 134 -34.65 -22.10 -30.85
N ARG A 135 -35.82 -21.46 -30.92
CA ARG A 135 -36.12 -20.25 -30.13
C ARG A 135 -36.25 -20.52 -28.64
N ASP A 136 -36.73 -21.69 -28.24
CA ASP A 136 -36.90 -22.04 -26.83
C ASP A 136 -35.57 -22.30 -26.14
N LYS A 137 -34.64 -22.98 -26.84
CA LYS A 137 -33.25 -23.12 -26.36
C LYS A 137 -32.55 -21.78 -26.29
N ALA A 138 -32.66 -20.94 -27.33
CA ALA A 138 -32.11 -19.59 -27.31
C ALA A 138 -32.61 -18.77 -26.11
N LYS A 139 -33.91 -18.88 -25.80
CA LYS A 139 -34.55 -18.21 -24.65
C LYS A 139 -33.96 -18.60 -23.32
N LYS A 140 -33.62 -19.87 -23.10
CA LYS A 140 -32.96 -20.31 -21.86
C LYS A 140 -31.62 -19.59 -21.66
N TYR A 141 -30.80 -19.53 -22.71
CA TYR A 141 -29.48 -18.90 -22.65
C TYR A 141 -29.52 -17.39 -22.42
N TYR A 142 -30.34 -16.63 -23.18
CA TYR A 142 -30.40 -15.18 -22.95
C TYR A 142 -31.13 -14.82 -21.65
N ILE A 143 -32.01 -15.67 -21.09
CA ILE A 143 -32.54 -15.43 -19.73
C ILE A 143 -31.42 -15.57 -18.69
N ALA A 144 -30.54 -16.56 -18.81
CA ALA A 144 -29.40 -16.71 -17.92
C ALA A 144 -28.44 -15.50 -18.05
N ALA A 145 -28.05 -15.12 -19.27
CA ALA A 145 -27.22 -13.93 -19.49
C ALA A 145 -27.84 -12.64 -18.95
N ALA A 146 -29.17 -12.50 -19.02
CA ALA A 146 -29.89 -11.34 -18.47
C ALA A 146 -29.78 -11.27 -16.93
N LYS A 147 -29.85 -12.42 -16.25
CA LYS A 147 -29.64 -12.52 -14.80
C LYS A 147 -28.22 -12.09 -14.41
N ASN A 148 -27.24 -12.39 -15.26
CA ASN A 148 -25.84 -11.98 -15.07
C ASN A 148 -25.57 -10.52 -15.49
N GLY A 149 -26.62 -9.75 -15.77
CA GLY A 149 -26.52 -8.33 -16.03
C GLY A 149 -26.38 -7.94 -17.51
N ASN A 150 -26.30 -8.86 -18.47
CA ASN A 150 -26.09 -8.46 -19.87
C ASN A 150 -27.26 -7.62 -20.42
N SER A 151 -27.01 -6.38 -20.84
CA SER A 151 -28.06 -5.43 -21.22
C SER A 151 -28.85 -5.85 -22.48
N ILE A 152 -28.19 -6.45 -23.48
CA ILE A 152 -28.81 -6.96 -24.72
C ILE A 152 -29.72 -8.15 -24.41
N ALA A 153 -29.27 -9.03 -23.51
CA ALA A 153 -30.07 -10.14 -23.01
C ALA A 153 -31.30 -9.65 -22.26
N GLN A 154 -31.14 -8.69 -21.34
CA GLN A 154 -32.25 -8.09 -20.59
C GLN A 154 -33.30 -7.44 -21.51
N TYR A 155 -32.85 -6.72 -22.54
CA TYR A 155 -33.71 -6.19 -23.59
C TYR A 155 -34.45 -7.31 -24.35
N SER A 156 -33.76 -8.40 -24.70
CA SER A 156 -34.34 -9.54 -25.41
C SER A 156 -35.41 -10.26 -24.56
N VAL A 157 -35.15 -10.42 -23.25
CA VAL A 157 -36.12 -10.95 -22.28
C VAL A 157 -37.32 -10.01 -22.17
N ALA A 158 -37.08 -8.71 -22.02
CA ALA A 158 -38.13 -7.70 -21.91
C ALA A 158 -39.08 -7.75 -23.12
N ARG A 159 -38.52 -7.72 -24.33
CA ARG A 159 -39.29 -7.82 -25.58
C ARG A 159 -40.08 -9.12 -25.68
N SER A 160 -39.48 -10.26 -25.28
CA SER A 160 -40.19 -11.55 -25.28
C SER A 160 -41.41 -11.52 -24.36
N PHE A 161 -41.26 -10.97 -23.15
CA PHE A 161 -42.34 -10.91 -22.16
C PHE A 161 -43.44 -9.90 -22.52
N LEU A 162 -43.07 -8.73 -23.04
CA LEU A 162 -44.03 -7.69 -23.46
C LEU A 162 -44.93 -8.16 -24.62
N ASN A 163 -44.42 -9.04 -25.48
CA ASN A 163 -45.18 -9.62 -26.60
C ASN A 163 -46.13 -10.75 -26.17
N THR A 164 -46.16 -11.15 -24.90
CA THR A 164 -47.07 -12.21 -24.43
C THR A 164 -48.48 -11.67 -24.16
N LYS A 165 -49.48 -12.55 -24.16
CA LYS A 165 -50.86 -12.20 -23.75
C LYS A 165 -51.01 -12.05 -22.22
N ASN A 166 -50.09 -12.61 -21.43
CA ASN A 166 -50.17 -12.65 -19.97
C ASN A 166 -49.68 -11.33 -19.35
N MET A 167 -50.54 -10.64 -18.59
CA MET A 167 -50.22 -9.34 -17.97
C MET A 167 -49.10 -9.42 -16.92
N GLY A 168 -48.99 -10.51 -16.17
CA GLY A 168 -47.89 -10.72 -15.21
C GLY A 168 -46.54 -10.78 -15.92
N ASN A 169 -46.49 -11.50 -17.05
CA ASN A 169 -45.29 -11.52 -17.90
C ASN A 169 -44.98 -10.13 -18.45
N LYS A 170 -45.96 -9.36 -18.93
CA LYS A 170 -45.71 -7.99 -19.41
C LYS A 170 -45.11 -7.08 -18.33
N LYS A 171 -45.60 -7.14 -17.09
CA LYS A 171 -45.02 -6.41 -15.95
C LYS A 171 -43.56 -6.81 -15.71
N LEU A 172 -43.26 -8.11 -15.74
CA LEU A 172 -41.88 -8.60 -15.65
C LEU A 172 -41.02 -8.10 -16.83
N GLY A 173 -41.61 -8.01 -18.02
CA GLY A 173 -40.99 -7.42 -19.20
C GLY A 173 -40.56 -5.96 -18.97
N MET A 174 -41.40 -5.15 -18.33
CA MET A 174 -41.07 -3.76 -17.98
C MET A 174 -39.92 -3.66 -16.97
N ILE A 175 -39.83 -4.59 -16.01
CA ILE A 175 -38.72 -4.63 -15.04
C ILE A 175 -37.39 -4.90 -15.76
N TRP A 176 -37.36 -5.91 -16.63
CA TRP A 176 -36.17 -6.22 -17.42
C TRP A 176 -35.80 -5.09 -18.38
N LEU A 177 -36.81 -4.40 -18.94
CA LEU A 177 -36.60 -3.25 -19.80
C LEU A 177 -35.88 -2.12 -19.04
N ASN A 178 -36.33 -1.80 -17.84
CA ASN A 178 -35.70 -0.80 -16.97
C ASN A 178 -34.26 -1.15 -16.61
N LYS A 179 -33.98 -2.42 -16.26
CA LYS A 179 -32.60 -2.88 -15.97
C LYS A 179 -31.66 -2.69 -17.16
N SER A 180 -32.15 -2.92 -18.38
CA SER A 180 -31.38 -2.71 -19.61
C SER A 180 -31.14 -1.21 -19.88
N ILE A 181 -32.13 -0.35 -19.61
CA ILE A 181 -32.02 1.12 -19.73
C ILE A 181 -31.00 1.69 -18.75
N GLN A 182 -30.94 1.19 -17.52
CA GLN A 182 -29.93 1.60 -16.51
C GLN A 182 -28.49 1.35 -16.97
N GLN A 183 -28.30 0.47 -17.95
CA GLN A 183 -27.00 0.18 -18.58
C GLN A 183 -26.84 0.87 -19.94
N ASN A 184 -27.63 1.93 -20.19
CA ASN A 184 -27.60 2.72 -21.42
C ASN A 184 -27.83 1.92 -22.71
N ASN A 185 -28.66 0.86 -22.67
CA ASN A 185 -28.99 0.13 -23.89
C ASN A 185 -29.97 0.93 -24.77
N PRO A 186 -29.59 1.33 -26.00
CA PRO A 186 -30.41 2.20 -26.84
C PRO A 186 -31.65 1.50 -27.42
N ALA A 187 -31.59 0.18 -27.64
CA ALA A 187 -32.75 -0.59 -28.09
C ALA A 187 -33.82 -0.69 -27.00
N ALA A 188 -33.41 -0.80 -25.72
CA ALA A 188 -34.30 -0.79 -24.58
C ALA A 188 -34.95 0.58 -24.35
N GLN A 189 -34.17 1.66 -24.43
CA GLN A 189 -34.67 3.04 -24.37
C GLN A 189 -35.74 3.28 -25.44
N LEU A 190 -35.47 2.84 -26.69
CA LEU A 190 -36.42 2.97 -27.78
C LEU A 190 -37.70 2.15 -27.59
N LEU A 191 -37.58 0.92 -27.07
CA LEU A 191 -38.75 0.09 -26.78
C LEU A 191 -39.60 0.68 -25.65
N MET A 192 -38.99 1.28 -24.64
CA MET A 192 -39.70 1.99 -23.57
C MET A 192 -40.40 3.25 -24.09
N ALA A 193 -39.75 4.01 -24.96
CA ALA A 193 -40.37 5.16 -25.62
C ALA A 193 -41.65 4.75 -26.38
N LYS A 194 -41.63 3.60 -27.06
CA LYS A 194 -42.83 3.05 -27.71
C LYS A 194 -43.94 2.73 -26.71
N GLN A 195 -43.62 2.24 -25.52
CA GLN A 195 -44.62 2.00 -24.48
C GLN A 195 -45.29 3.30 -24.03
N TYR A 196 -44.51 4.39 -23.88
CA TYR A 196 -45.03 5.73 -23.56
C TYR A 196 -45.84 6.36 -24.70
N ILE A 197 -45.51 6.09 -25.97
CA ILE A 197 -46.31 6.54 -27.12
C ILE A 197 -47.65 5.81 -27.16
N GLU A 198 -47.63 4.49 -26.97
CA GLU A 198 -48.84 3.65 -27.04
C GLU A 198 -49.76 3.80 -25.82
N GLY A 199 -49.23 4.14 -24.64
CA GLY A 199 -50.01 4.32 -23.42
C GLY A 199 -50.63 3.05 -22.83
N LYS A 200 -50.23 1.86 -23.29
CA LYS A 200 -50.87 0.57 -22.92
C LYS A 200 -50.30 -0.07 -21.64
N MET A 201 -49.00 0.10 -21.38
CA MET A 201 -48.28 -0.50 -20.24
C MET A 201 -47.81 0.54 -19.22
N VAL A 202 -47.67 1.78 -19.67
CA VAL A 202 -47.33 2.98 -18.91
C VAL A 202 -48.29 4.08 -19.36
N GLU A 203 -48.49 5.10 -18.54
CA GLU A 203 -49.29 6.25 -18.93
C GLU A 203 -48.72 6.91 -20.19
N LYS A 204 -49.59 7.35 -21.11
CA LYS A 204 -49.16 7.97 -22.36
C LYS A 204 -48.43 9.28 -22.06
N ASP A 205 -47.16 9.37 -22.44
CA ASP A 205 -46.31 10.53 -22.17
C ASP A 205 -45.31 10.75 -23.33
N LEU A 206 -45.66 11.66 -24.23
CA LEU A 206 -44.84 11.92 -25.42
C LEU A 206 -43.53 12.64 -25.10
N ASN A 207 -43.47 13.39 -23.99
CA ASN A 207 -42.25 14.06 -23.55
C ASN A 207 -41.21 13.05 -23.06
N LYS A 208 -41.62 12.11 -22.18
CA LYS A 208 -40.75 11.01 -21.75
C LYS A 208 -40.35 10.11 -22.92
N ALA A 209 -41.26 9.86 -23.86
CA ALA A 209 -40.90 9.13 -25.07
C ALA A 209 -39.79 9.84 -25.85
N ARG A 210 -39.90 11.17 -26.02
CA ARG A 210 -38.89 12.00 -26.70
C ARG A 210 -37.54 12.01 -25.97
N GLU A 211 -37.54 12.11 -24.64
CA GLU A 211 -36.32 12.01 -23.81
C GLU A 211 -35.59 10.68 -24.02
N LEU A 212 -36.32 9.56 -23.95
CA LEU A 212 -35.75 8.22 -24.15
C LEU A 212 -35.24 8.03 -25.59
N ILE A 213 -35.95 8.55 -26.59
CA ILE A 213 -35.47 8.51 -27.98
C ILE A 213 -34.19 9.35 -28.13
N ASN A 214 -34.09 10.51 -27.46
CA ASN A 214 -32.90 11.34 -27.48
C ASN A 214 -31.69 10.64 -26.83
N LEU A 215 -31.87 9.90 -25.73
CA LEU A 215 -30.81 9.08 -25.14
C LEU A 215 -30.30 8.00 -26.12
N ALA A 216 -31.19 7.40 -26.91
CA ALA A 216 -30.76 6.45 -27.93
C ALA A 216 -30.06 7.14 -29.12
N ILE A 217 -30.44 8.39 -29.43
CA ILE A 217 -29.78 9.22 -30.44
C ILE A 217 -28.36 9.62 -30.00
N THR A 218 -28.12 9.90 -28.71
CA THR A 218 -26.76 10.19 -28.21
C THR A 218 -25.81 9.01 -28.41
N GLU A 219 -26.34 7.79 -28.37
CA GLU A 219 -25.63 6.54 -28.70
C GLU A 219 -25.51 6.26 -30.22
N LYS A 220 -25.94 7.21 -31.06
CA LYS A 220 -25.97 7.11 -32.54
C LYS A 220 -26.79 5.92 -33.04
N TYR A 221 -27.83 5.53 -32.32
CA TYR A 221 -28.67 4.39 -32.68
C TYR A 221 -29.67 4.74 -33.80
N LEU A 222 -29.41 4.31 -35.04
CA LEU A 222 -30.19 4.67 -36.23
C LEU A 222 -31.72 4.49 -36.10
N PRO A 223 -32.24 3.41 -35.48
CA PRO A 223 -33.68 3.26 -35.27
C PRO A 223 -34.32 4.35 -34.40
N ALA A 224 -33.55 5.03 -33.55
CA ALA A 224 -34.06 6.12 -32.72
C ALA A 224 -34.34 7.39 -33.54
N TYR A 225 -33.45 7.75 -34.47
CA TYR A 225 -33.69 8.85 -35.43
C TYR A 225 -34.96 8.61 -36.25
N TYR A 226 -35.14 7.37 -36.74
CA TYR A 226 -36.36 6.98 -37.43
C TYR A 226 -37.61 7.13 -36.55
N GLN A 227 -37.55 6.66 -35.31
CA GLN A 227 -38.69 6.78 -34.39
C GLN A 227 -39.00 8.24 -34.03
N MET A 228 -37.98 9.10 -33.91
CA MET A 228 -38.17 10.54 -33.72
C MET A 228 -38.88 11.18 -34.93
N GLY A 229 -38.51 10.75 -36.15
CA GLY A 229 -39.19 11.15 -37.37
C GLY A 229 -40.66 10.71 -37.37
N GLN A 230 -40.95 9.47 -36.94
CA GLN A 230 -42.33 8.97 -36.83
C GLN A 230 -43.14 9.75 -35.80
N LEU A 231 -42.55 10.08 -34.65
CA LEU A 231 -43.21 10.88 -33.62
C LEU A 231 -43.50 12.30 -34.12
N SER A 232 -42.54 12.93 -34.81
CA SER A 232 -42.70 14.27 -35.38
C SER A 232 -43.75 14.30 -36.49
N ALA A 233 -43.79 13.27 -37.35
CA ALA A 233 -44.79 13.15 -38.41
C ALA A 233 -46.21 12.94 -37.84
N ALA A 234 -46.34 12.19 -36.74
CA ALA A 234 -47.61 12.00 -36.04
C ALA A 234 -48.12 13.27 -35.34
N GLU A 235 -47.22 14.20 -35.01
CA GLU A 235 -47.53 15.55 -34.50
C GLU A 235 -47.70 16.59 -35.63
N GLU A 236 -47.75 16.15 -36.90
CA GLU A 236 -47.85 17.00 -38.10
C GLU A 236 -46.67 17.99 -38.27
N LYS A 237 -45.56 17.76 -37.58
CA LYS A 237 -44.29 18.51 -37.73
C LYS A 237 -43.46 17.92 -38.86
N TYR A 238 -43.95 18.04 -40.09
CA TYR A 238 -43.40 17.34 -41.24
C TYR A 238 -41.95 17.75 -41.59
N THR A 239 -41.59 19.02 -41.40
CA THR A 239 -40.21 19.51 -41.62
C THR A 239 -39.22 18.87 -40.64
N GLU A 240 -39.57 18.82 -39.35
CA GLU A 240 -38.80 18.14 -38.32
C GLU A 240 -38.70 16.63 -38.60
N ALA A 241 -39.81 16.00 -39.01
CA ALA A 241 -39.84 14.59 -39.38
C ALA A 241 -38.89 14.27 -40.53
N LYS A 242 -38.89 15.10 -41.59
CA LYS A 242 -37.99 15.02 -42.73
C LYS A 242 -36.53 15.09 -42.29
N ASP A 243 -36.17 16.05 -41.43
CA ASP A 243 -34.79 16.20 -40.96
C ASP A 243 -34.31 14.99 -40.16
N TRP A 244 -35.16 14.42 -39.30
CA TRP A 244 -34.85 13.20 -38.55
C TRP A 244 -34.72 11.96 -39.44
N TYR A 245 -35.65 11.77 -40.38
CA TYR A 245 -35.54 10.69 -41.36
C TYR A 245 -34.29 10.84 -42.21
N ASN A 246 -33.94 12.06 -42.65
CA ASN A 246 -32.77 12.32 -43.47
C ASN A 246 -31.46 11.94 -42.72
N LYS A 247 -31.34 12.27 -41.42
CA LYS A 247 -30.18 11.86 -40.61
C LYS A 247 -29.96 10.34 -40.60
N ALA A 248 -31.04 9.55 -40.50
CA ALA A 248 -30.96 8.09 -40.55
C ALA A 248 -30.75 7.56 -41.98
N ALA A 249 -31.41 8.18 -42.97
CA ALA A 249 -31.36 7.79 -44.37
C ALA A 249 -29.98 8.05 -45.00
N ILE A 250 -29.28 9.11 -44.62
CA ILE A 250 -27.90 9.37 -45.05
C ILE A 250 -26.96 8.26 -44.54
N ALA A 251 -27.22 7.72 -43.36
CA ALA A 251 -26.52 6.56 -42.78
C ALA A 251 -27.06 5.21 -43.30
N GLU A 252 -27.71 5.21 -44.47
CA GLU A 252 -28.21 4.00 -45.16
C GLU A 252 -29.28 3.20 -44.40
N TYR A 253 -29.99 3.83 -43.46
CA TYR A 253 -31.11 3.18 -42.76
C TYR A 253 -32.36 3.11 -43.64
N ILE A 254 -32.54 1.98 -44.32
CA ILE A 254 -33.63 1.72 -45.29
C ILE A 254 -35.03 2.13 -44.79
N PRO A 255 -35.47 1.82 -43.56
CA PRO A 255 -36.80 2.23 -43.10
C PRO A 255 -37.02 3.75 -43.09
N ALA A 256 -35.96 4.52 -42.83
CA ALA A 256 -36.02 5.99 -42.89
C ALA A 256 -36.06 6.50 -44.33
N MET A 257 -35.35 5.87 -45.27
CA MET A 257 -35.46 6.22 -46.70
C MET A 257 -36.87 6.02 -47.24
N ILE A 258 -37.49 4.88 -46.91
CA ILE A 258 -38.86 4.58 -47.32
C ILE A 258 -39.84 5.56 -46.66
N ALA A 259 -39.68 5.87 -45.37
CA ALA A 259 -40.54 6.85 -44.71
C ALA A 259 -40.35 8.27 -45.25
N LEU A 260 -39.13 8.64 -45.62
CA LEU A 260 -38.84 9.92 -46.28
C LEU A 260 -39.50 9.99 -47.65
N SER A 261 -39.39 8.93 -48.45
CA SER A 261 -40.08 8.82 -49.74
C SER A 261 -41.61 8.92 -49.57
N ASN A 262 -42.19 8.17 -48.63
CA ASN A 262 -43.62 8.25 -48.34
C ASN A 262 -44.07 9.63 -47.84
N LEU A 263 -43.21 10.35 -47.10
CA LEU A 263 -43.47 11.71 -46.67
C LEU A 263 -43.54 12.67 -47.87
N TYR A 264 -42.59 12.55 -48.80
CA TYR A 264 -42.56 13.30 -50.06
C TYR A 264 -43.68 12.93 -51.04
N ALA A 265 -44.14 11.67 -51.03
CA ALA A 265 -45.24 11.19 -51.87
C ALA A 265 -46.63 11.64 -51.39
N ASN A 266 -46.73 12.20 -50.18
CA ASN A 266 -48.01 12.56 -49.59
C ASN A 266 -48.43 13.99 -49.98
N GLU A 267 -49.39 14.09 -50.89
CA GLU A 267 -49.99 15.35 -51.40
C GLU A 267 -50.54 16.24 -50.28
N LYS A 268 -50.83 15.69 -49.10
CA LYS A 268 -51.35 16.45 -47.95
C LYS A 268 -50.26 17.17 -47.15
N THR A 269 -48.98 16.96 -47.48
CA THR A 269 -47.86 17.57 -46.76
C THR A 269 -47.30 18.76 -47.53
N PRO A 270 -46.80 19.81 -46.86
CA PRO A 270 -46.12 20.93 -47.53
C PRO A 270 -44.77 20.53 -48.15
N LEU A 271 -44.36 19.28 -47.99
CA LEU A 271 -43.14 18.71 -48.53
C LEU A 271 -43.40 17.90 -49.80
N PHE A 272 -44.63 17.83 -50.31
CA PHE A 272 -44.98 17.00 -51.46
C PHE A 272 -44.04 17.26 -52.65
N ASN A 273 -43.31 16.23 -53.06
CA ASN A 273 -42.40 16.26 -54.20
C ASN A 273 -42.21 14.83 -54.74
N ASN A 274 -42.85 14.54 -55.88
CA ASN A 274 -42.75 13.23 -56.51
C ASN A 274 -41.32 12.87 -56.92
N HIS A 275 -40.51 13.86 -57.31
CA HIS A 275 -39.09 13.67 -57.66
C HIS A 275 -38.27 13.16 -56.47
N ASP A 276 -38.34 13.85 -55.34
CA ASP A 276 -37.61 13.45 -54.12
C ASP A 276 -38.12 12.11 -53.58
N SER A 277 -39.44 11.89 -53.65
CA SER A 277 -40.07 10.61 -53.32
C SER A 277 -39.47 9.47 -54.14
N TYR A 278 -39.40 9.64 -55.47
CA TYR A 278 -38.82 8.67 -56.38
C TYR A 278 -37.34 8.42 -56.09
N LEU A 279 -36.53 9.46 -55.90
CA LEU A 279 -35.09 9.32 -55.63
C LEU A 279 -34.79 8.52 -54.35
N TRP A 280 -35.51 8.81 -53.25
CA TRP A 280 -35.33 8.07 -52.01
C TRP A 280 -35.82 6.61 -52.11
N MET A 281 -36.91 6.37 -52.84
CA MET A 281 -37.40 5.02 -53.10
C MET A 281 -36.41 4.22 -53.96
N LEU A 282 -35.88 4.84 -55.02
CA LEU A 282 -34.85 4.26 -55.88
C LEU A 282 -33.59 3.92 -55.09
N LYS A 283 -33.11 4.85 -54.26
CA LYS A 283 -31.94 4.62 -53.39
C LYS A 283 -32.17 3.47 -52.41
N ALA A 284 -33.35 3.40 -51.78
CA ALA A 284 -33.70 2.29 -50.90
C ALA A 284 -33.74 0.94 -51.64
N ALA A 285 -34.27 0.92 -52.87
CA ALA A 285 -34.32 -0.28 -53.71
C ALA A 285 -32.91 -0.69 -54.20
N GLN A 286 -32.02 0.26 -54.49
CA GLN A 286 -30.62 0.01 -54.83
C GLN A 286 -29.83 -0.60 -53.66
N LEU A 287 -30.24 -0.32 -52.42
CA LEU A 287 -29.74 -0.99 -51.20
C LEU A 287 -30.43 -2.34 -50.93
N TYR A 288 -30.93 -3.00 -51.97
CA TYR A 288 -31.52 -4.35 -51.92
C TYR A 288 -32.76 -4.46 -51.01
N SER A 289 -33.53 -3.38 -50.85
CA SER A 289 -34.79 -3.42 -50.11
C SER A 289 -35.93 -4.00 -50.97
N GLU A 290 -36.50 -5.14 -50.54
CA GLU A 290 -37.65 -5.76 -51.19
C GLU A 290 -38.85 -4.80 -51.27
N SER A 291 -39.23 -4.21 -50.13
CA SER A 291 -40.40 -3.34 -50.06
C SER A 291 -40.23 -2.07 -50.90
N ALA A 292 -39.01 -1.54 -50.97
CA ALA A 292 -38.72 -0.40 -51.84
C ALA A 292 -38.73 -0.79 -53.32
N ALA A 293 -38.19 -1.95 -53.69
CA ALA A 293 -38.24 -2.46 -55.06
C ALA A 293 -39.69 -2.71 -55.53
N LEU A 294 -40.57 -3.19 -54.66
CA LEU A 294 -42.00 -3.33 -54.96
C LEU A 294 -42.70 -1.97 -55.12
N GLN A 295 -42.43 -1.01 -54.24
CA GLN A 295 -43.01 0.33 -54.35
C GLN A 295 -42.47 1.09 -55.57
N LEU A 296 -41.19 0.94 -55.90
CA LEU A 296 -40.59 1.49 -57.09
C LEU A 296 -41.19 0.86 -58.37
N SER A 297 -41.45 -0.45 -58.36
CA SER A 297 -42.20 -1.10 -59.46
C SER A 297 -43.57 -0.46 -59.67
N GLN A 298 -44.31 -0.17 -58.59
CA GLN A 298 -45.60 0.51 -58.67
C GLN A 298 -45.47 1.95 -59.19
N MET A 299 -44.37 2.65 -58.85
CA MET A 299 -44.08 3.99 -59.39
C MET A 299 -43.87 3.93 -60.91
N TYR A 300 -43.12 2.96 -61.43
CA TYR A 300 -42.96 2.73 -62.88
C TYR A 300 -44.25 2.33 -63.58
N GLN A 301 -45.11 1.52 -62.95
CA GLN A 301 -46.44 1.18 -63.51
C GLN A 301 -47.35 2.41 -63.65
N LYS A 302 -47.23 3.36 -62.72
CA LYS A 302 -48.06 4.56 -62.65
C LYS A 302 -47.48 5.76 -63.42
N GLY A 303 -46.26 5.65 -63.94
CA GLY A 303 -45.56 6.76 -64.60
C GLY A 303 -45.23 7.92 -63.65
N ILE A 304 -44.85 7.63 -62.40
CA ILE A 304 -44.44 8.64 -61.43
C ILE A 304 -42.98 9.03 -61.74
N GLU A 305 -42.75 10.29 -62.13
CA GLU A 305 -41.44 10.89 -62.52
C GLU A 305 -40.73 10.26 -63.72
N THR A 306 -41.34 9.25 -64.32
CA THR A 306 -40.85 8.52 -65.50
C THR A 306 -42.04 8.21 -66.40
N GLU A 307 -41.82 7.97 -67.69
CA GLU A 307 -42.88 7.40 -68.53
C GLU A 307 -43.27 6.02 -67.98
N ALA A 308 -44.56 5.67 -68.09
CA ALA A 308 -45.03 4.39 -67.61
C ALA A 308 -44.31 3.23 -68.34
N ASP A 309 -43.54 2.44 -67.60
CA ASP A 309 -42.70 1.36 -68.14
C ASP A 309 -43.02 0.03 -67.45
N GLU A 310 -43.84 -0.77 -68.11
CA GLU A 310 -44.27 -2.07 -67.61
C GLU A 310 -43.12 -3.10 -67.55
N ASN A 311 -42.12 -2.98 -68.42
CA ASN A 311 -40.97 -3.88 -68.47
C ASN A 311 -40.02 -3.60 -67.31
N LEU A 312 -39.75 -2.33 -67.02
CA LEU A 312 -38.94 -1.93 -65.89
C LEU A 312 -39.65 -2.22 -64.56
N ALA A 313 -40.97 -2.04 -64.50
CA ALA A 313 -41.79 -2.46 -63.36
C ALA A 313 -41.68 -3.96 -63.08
N LYS A 314 -41.77 -4.82 -64.11
CA LYS A 314 -41.57 -6.28 -63.98
C LYS A 314 -40.14 -6.61 -63.54
N THR A 315 -39.15 -5.90 -64.06
CA THR A 315 -37.74 -6.06 -63.68
C THR A 315 -37.54 -5.80 -62.18
N TRP A 316 -38.12 -4.73 -61.64
CA TRP A 316 -38.05 -4.43 -60.21
C TRP A 316 -38.85 -5.41 -59.33
N GLN A 317 -39.94 -6.01 -59.83
CA GLN A 317 -40.63 -7.11 -59.12
C GLN A 317 -39.78 -8.38 -59.06
N ILE A 318 -39.03 -8.69 -60.13
CA ILE A 318 -38.09 -9.81 -60.14
C ILE A 318 -36.96 -9.54 -59.14
N LYS A 319 -36.35 -8.34 -59.20
CA LYS A 319 -35.34 -7.91 -58.22
C LYS A 319 -35.86 -7.95 -56.79
N ALA A 320 -37.10 -7.55 -56.53
CA ALA A 320 -37.70 -7.66 -55.20
C ALA A 320 -37.74 -9.12 -54.70
N LYS A 321 -38.10 -10.08 -55.57
CA LYS A 321 -38.05 -11.52 -55.23
C LYS A 321 -36.62 -12.03 -55.01
N GLU A 322 -35.64 -11.51 -55.74
CA GLU A 322 -34.22 -11.83 -55.53
C GLU A 322 -33.69 -11.23 -54.22
N PHE A 323 -34.09 -10.00 -53.90
CA PHE A 323 -33.77 -9.33 -52.64
C PHE A 323 -34.41 -10.05 -51.45
N ALA A 324 -35.63 -10.57 -51.60
CA ALA A 324 -36.24 -11.43 -50.57
C ALA A 324 -35.41 -12.69 -50.30
N LYS A 325 -34.76 -13.26 -51.34
CA LYS A 325 -33.83 -14.39 -51.21
C LYS A 325 -32.45 -14.00 -50.65
N ASN A 326 -31.89 -12.85 -51.04
CA ASN A 326 -30.55 -12.37 -50.63
C ASN A 326 -30.54 -11.59 -49.30
N SER A 327 -31.67 -11.00 -48.88
CA SER A 327 -31.88 -10.36 -47.56
C SER A 327 -31.91 -11.39 -46.42
N VAL A 328 -31.99 -12.68 -46.77
CA VAL A 328 -31.48 -13.78 -45.98
C VAL A 328 -29.95 -13.70 -45.95
N THR A 329 -29.44 -12.64 -45.33
CA THR A 329 -28.04 -12.53 -44.92
C THR A 329 -27.67 -13.78 -44.13
N LYS A 330 -26.48 -14.32 -44.41
CA LYS A 330 -25.87 -15.46 -43.71
C LYS A 330 -26.11 -15.35 -42.20
N SER A 331 -26.56 -16.43 -41.56
CA SER A 331 -26.90 -16.51 -40.12
C SER A 331 -25.84 -15.88 -39.19
N LYS A 332 -24.56 -15.95 -39.59
CA LYS A 332 -23.41 -15.27 -38.96
C LYS A 332 -23.62 -13.75 -38.78
N VAL A 333 -23.93 -13.01 -39.85
CA VAL A 333 -24.08 -11.54 -39.80
C VAL A 333 -25.26 -11.14 -38.92
N LYS A 334 -26.36 -11.91 -38.97
CA LYS A 334 -27.54 -11.68 -38.11
C LYS A 334 -27.22 -11.87 -36.64
N ALA A 335 -26.43 -12.88 -36.30
CA ALA A 335 -25.96 -13.10 -34.94
C ALA A 335 -25.05 -11.97 -34.45
N VAL A 336 -24.05 -11.55 -35.25
CA VAL A 336 -23.14 -10.44 -34.86
C VAL A 336 -23.91 -9.14 -34.66
N HIS A 337 -24.82 -8.80 -35.57
CA HIS A 337 -25.68 -7.63 -35.42
C HIS A 337 -26.52 -7.68 -34.15
N TRP A 338 -27.02 -8.85 -33.76
CA TRP A 338 -27.78 -8.97 -32.51
C TRP A 338 -26.88 -8.85 -31.27
N LEU A 339 -25.70 -9.49 -31.30
CA LEU A 339 -24.74 -9.47 -30.19
C LEU A 339 -24.09 -8.11 -29.96
N THR A 340 -24.20 -7.19 -30.92
CA THR A 340 -23.54 -5.87 -30.89
C THR A 340 -24.49 -4.69 -31.12
N ASP A 341 -25.81 -4.91 -31.07
CA ASP A 341 -26.82 -3.89 -31.41
C ASP A 341 -26.56 -3.21 -32.77
N ARG A 342 -26.13 -4.00 -33.76
CA ARG A 342 -25.80 -3.62 -35.15
C ARG A 342 -24.56 -2.72 -35.28
N LYS A 343 -23.73 -2.60 -34.24
CA LYS A 343 -22.48 -1.84 -34.31
C LYS A 343 -21.41 -2.52 -35.17
N LYS A 344 -21.46 -3.86 -35.29
CA LYS A 344 -20.45 -4.69 -35.96
C LYS A 344 -21.09 -5.75 -36.84
N SER A 345 -20.43 -6.13 -37.93
CA SER A 345 -20.88 -7.16 -38.88
C SER A 345 -20.01 -8.42 -38.92
N ASP A 346 -18.83 -8.40 -38.30
CA ASP A 346 -17.92 -9.54 -38.19
C ASP A 346 -17.54 -9.82 -36.72
N PHE A 347 -17.49 -11.10 -36.35
CA PHE A 347 -17.05 -11.55 -35.02
C PHE A 347 -15.61 -11.12 -34.71
N ALA A 348 -14.75 -10.98 -35.73
CA ALA A 348 -13.39 -10.47 -35.58
C ALA A 348 -13.32 -9.04 -35.00
N GLU A 349 -14.40 -8.27 -35.09
CA GLU A 349 -14.49 -6.90 -34.56
C GLU A 349 -15.23 -6.81 -33.22
N THR A 350 -15.50 -7.94 -32.57
CA THR A 350 -16.28 -8.03 -31.33
C THR A 350 -15.48 -8.64 -30.18
N ASP A 351 -16.09 -8.82 -29.02
CA ASP A 351 -15.48 -9.53 -27.87
C ASP A 351 -15.25 -11.04 -28.09
N TYR A 352 -15.74 -11.58 -29.21
CA TYR A 352 -15.49 -12.95 -29.66
C TYR A 352 -14.24 -13.08 -30.53
N ARG A 353 -13.53 -11.97 -30.82
CA ARG A 353 -12.30 -11.99 -31.60
C ARG A 353 -11.21 -12.84 -30.95
N LEU A 354 -10.32 -13.37 -31.77
CA LEU A 354 -9.04 -13.88 -31.29
C LEU A 354 -8.26 -12.72 -30.65
N ARG A 355 -7.50 -13.02 -29.61
CA ARG A 355 -6.63 -12.06 -28.90
C ARG A 355 -5.22 -12.65 -28.79
N GLY A 356 -4.28 -11.81 -28.37
CA GLY A 356 -2.88 -12.16 -28.22
C GLY A 356 -2.28 -12.80 -29.48
N ILE A 357 -1.59 -13.91 -29.28
CA ILE A 357 -0.86 -14.64 -30.31
C ILE A 357 -1.70 -15.39 -31.34
N LEU A 358 -2.99 -15.61 -31.06
CA LEU A 358 -3.91 -16.17 -32.06
C LEU A 358 -4.38 -15.13 -33.08
N THR A 359 -3.97 -13.86 -32.93
CA THR A 359 -4.20 -12.80 -33.94
C THR A 359 -3.01 -12.68 -34.90
N SER A 360 -3.22 -12.06 -36.07
CA SER A 360 -2.11 -11.78 -37.00
C SER A 360 -1.19 -10.72 -36.42
N TRP A 361 0.07 -11.07 -36.15
CA TRP A 361 1.08 -10.12 -35.69
C TRP A 361 1.59 -9.30 -36.85
N ASN A 362 1.74 -7.99 -36.63
CA ASN A 362 2.19 -7.06 -37.67
C ASN A 362 3.65 -7.33 -38.10
N ASN A 363 4.46 -7.95 -37.23
CA ASN A 363 5.77 -8.48 -37.59
C ASN A 363 5.74 -10.01 -37.79
N LYS A 364 5.71 -10.46 -39.05
CA LYS A 364 5.77 -11.89 -39.43
C LYS A 364 7.06 -12.61 -38.98
N ASN A 365 8.12 -11.87 -38.66
CA ASN A 365 9.43 -12.41 -38.28
C ASN A 365 9.60 -12.65 -36.78
N SER A 366 8.69 -12.15 -35.94
CA SER A 366 8.83 -12.10 -34.47
C SER A 366 8.52 -13.41 -33.74
N LEU A 367 7.65 -14.27 -34.30
CA LEU A 367 7.23 -15.53 -33.70
C LEU A 367 7.35 -16.70 -34.68
N ARG A 368 8.59 -17.10 -34.95
CA ARG A 368 8.85 -18.16 -35.93
C ARG A 368 8.46 -19.51 -35.35
N GLN A 369 7.76 -20.31 -36.14
CA GLN A 369 7.48 -21.70 -35.80
C GLN A 369 8.82 -22.45 -35.60
N ASN A 370 8.86 -23.38 -34.65
CA ASN A 370 10.06 -24.14 -34.28
C ASN A 370 11.23 -23.24 -33.83
N ASN A 371 10.92 -22.13 -33.15
CA ASN A 371 11.91 -21.23 -32.57
C ASN A 371 11.64 -20.96 -31.09
N TYR A 372 12.72 -20.67 -30.35
CA TYR A 372 12.64 -20.03 -29.04
C TYR A 372 12.48 -18.53 -29.29
N ASN A 373 11.35 -17.98 -28.89
CA ASN A 373 11.10 -16.55 -29.02
C ASN A 373 11.37 -15.89 -27.67
N GLN A 374 11.98 -14.70 -27.69
CA GLN A 374 12.29 -14.01 -26.44
C GLN A 374 11.00 -13.59 -25.75
N ALA A 375 10.92 -13.89 -24.46
CA ALA A 375 9.77 -13.59 -23.63
C ALA A 375 9.98 -12.28 -22.85
N PRO A 376 8.89 -11.59 -22.46
CA PRO A 376 8.99 -10.51 -21.48
C PRO A 376 9.58 -11.05 -20.17
N GLN A 377 10.34 -10.21 -19.47
CA GLN A 377 11.02 -10.58 -18.24
C GLN A 377 10.55 -9.76 -17.03
N MET A 378 10.83 -10.29 -15.84
CA MET A 378 10.66 -9.60 -14.57
C MET A 378 11.94 -9.68 -13.74
N ASP A 379 12.14 -8.71 -12.86
CA ASP A 379 13.25 -8.72 -11.92
C ASP A 379 13.15 -9.86 -10.91
N LYS A 380 14.30 -10.49 -10.68
CA LYS A 380 14.45 -11.54 -9.67
C LYS A 380 14.96 -10.92 -8.38
N LEU A 381 14.09 -10.83 -7.37
CA LEU A 381 14.50 -10.44 -6.03
C LEU A 381 15.10 -11.63 -5.29
N ALA A 382 16.40 -11.60 -5.01
CA ALA A 382 17.10 -12.67 -4.31
C ALA A 382 17.20 -12.40 -2.80
N LYS A 383 17.47 -13.45 -2.01
CA LYS A 383 17.72 -13.37 -0.57
C LYS A 383 18.77 -12.29 -0.22
N LYS A 384 19.87 -12.23 -0.99
CA LYS A 384 20.94 -11.23 -0.84
C LYS A 384 20.48 -9.79 -1.09
N ASP A 385 19.36 -9.57 -1.78
CA ASP A 385 18.84 -8.24 -2.05
C ASP A 385 18.06 -7.68 -0.85
N ILE A 386 17.54 -8.57 0.00
CA ILE A 386 16.75 -8.26 1.18
C ILE A 386 17.61 -8.23 2.44
N TYR A 387 18.51 -9.20 2.60
CA TYR A 387 19.36 -9.35 3.79
C TYR A 387 20.78 -8.89 3.48
N LYS A 388 21.06 -7.61 3.76
CA LYS A 388 22.35 -6.96 3.49
C LYS A 388 22.94 -6.41 4.78
N PRO A 389 23.71 -7.20 5.55
CA PRO A 389 24.30 -6.70 6.77
C PRO A 389 25.23 -5.52 6.49
N GLN A 390 24.93 -4.36 7.06
CA GLN A 390 25.74 -3.15 6.94
C GLN A 390 26.56 -2.94 8.22
N PHE A 391 27.85 -3.32 8.18
CA PHE A 391 28.79 -3.06 9.27
C PHE A 391 29.36 -1.65 9.18
N THR A 392 28.47 -0.67 9.35
CA THR A 392 28.79 0.76 9.38
C THR A 392 28.60 1.30 10.78
N LEU A 393 29.55 2.12 11.25
CA LEU A 393 29.42 2.77 12.56
C LEU A 393 28.17 3.65 12.55
N ILE A 394 27.34 3.52 13.59
CA ILE A 394 26.19 4.41 13.76
C ILE A 394 26.72 5.81 14.07
N ASN A 395 26.28 6.78 13.28
CA ASN A 395 26.65 8.17 13.49
C ASN A 395 25.93 8.68 14.75
N PRO A 396 26.65 9.20 15.77
CA PRO A 396 26.03 9.68 17.00
C PRO A 396 24.97 10.75 16.78
N ASN A 397 25.05 11.53 15.68
CA ASN A 397 24.07 12.58 15.36
C ASN A 397 22.72 12.04 14.89
N THR A 398 22.62 10.75 14.54
CA THR A 398 21.35 10.11 14.15
C THR A 398 20.54 9.61 15.34
N ILE A 399 21.15 9.52 16.53
CA ILE A 399 20.49 9.07 17.75
C ILE A 399 19.75 10.25 18.39
N PRO A 400 18.48 10.11 18.84
CA PRO A 400 17.78 11.20 19.48
C PRO A 400 18.47 11.65 20.78
N ILE A 401 18.58 12.97 21.00
CA ILE A 401 19.26 13.55 22.18
C ILE A 401 18.63 13.06 23.49
N SER A 402 17.31 12.89 23.53
CA SER A 402 16.60 12.36 24.70
C SER A 402 17.05 10.95 25.08
N GLU A 403 17.50 10.12 24.13
CA GLU A 403 18.01 8.78 24.45
C GLU A 403 19.35 8.83 25.18
N PHE A 404 20.21 9.79 24.84
CA PHE A 404 21.44 10.03 25.59
C PHE A 404 21.14 10.42 27.03
N TYR A 405 20.14 11.27 27.25
CA TYR A 405 19.70 11.66 28.60
C TYR A 405 19.21 10.47 29.42
N ASP A 406 18.34 9.63 28.84
CA ASP A 406 17.81 8.44 29.50
C ASP A 406 18.92 7.45 29.94
N ILE A 407 20.05 7.41 29.24
CA ILE A 407 21.22 6.57 29.61
C ILE A 407 22.01 7.19 30.75
N LEU A 408 22.27 8.49 30.66
CA LEU A 408 23.04 9.21 31.67
C LEU A 408 22.38 9.15 33.04
N VAL A 409 21.06 9.29 33.07
CA VAL A 409 20.28 9.23 34.30
C VAL A 409 20.20 7.79 34.84
N ALA A 410 20.03 6.78 33.98
CA ALA A 410 19.98 5.37 34.39
C ALA A 410 21.32 4.81 34.91
N SER A 411 22.46 5.32 34.41
CA SER A 411 23.80 4.90 34.88
C SER A 411 24.13 5.36 36.31
N LYS A 412 23.32 6.25 36.87
CA LYS A 412 23.34 6.60 38.27
C LYS A 412 22.45 5.62 39.02
N GLN A 413 22.99 4.92 40.02
CA GLN A 413 22.12 4.56 41.14
C GLN A 413 21.43 5.85 41.57
N MET A 414 20.12 5.81 41.83
CA MET A 414 19.42 6.91 42.48
C MET A 414 20.24 7.22 43.74
N ASP A 415 21.11 8.24 43.66
CA ASP A 415 21.83 8.71 44.82
C ASP A 415 20.72 9.06 45.79
N ALA A 416 20.68 8.33 46.88
CA ALA A 416 19.79 8.56 47.99
C ALA A 416 20.09 9.98 48.49
N ARG A 417 19.48 10.99 47.88
CA ARG A 417 19.30 12.27 48.53
C ARG A 417 18.23 12.00 49.56
N ASP A 418 18.71 11.45 50.68
CA ASP A 418 18.08 10.94 51.90
C ASP A 418 17.18 11.93 52.63
N ARG A 419 16.43 12.78 51.92
CA ARG A 419 15.45 13.67 52.54
C ARG A 419 14.17 13.66 51.73
N ILE A 420 13.18 12.95 52.26
CA ILE A 420 11.77 13.22 52.00
C ILE A 420 11.57 14.72 52.11
N VAL A 421 10.95 15.30 51.08
CA VAL A 421 10.70 16.72 51.01
C VAL A 421 9.33 16.93 51.60
N TYR A 422 9.24 17.81 52.60
CA TYR A 422 7.97 18.19 53.21
C TYR A 422 7.63 19.59 52.72
N PRO A 423 6.78 19.76 51.69
CA PRO A 423 6.26 21.07 51.33
C PRO A 423 5.66 21.73 52.57
N ALA A 424 6.02 22.97 52.86
CA ALA A 424 5.53 23.65 54.06
C ALA A 424 4.51 24.70 53.67
N TYR A 425 3.37 24.74 54.37
CA TYR A 425 2.57 25.96 54.44
C TYR A 425 3.35 26.95 55.32
N VAL A 426 3.67 28.13 54.80
CA VAL A 426 4.46 29.15 55.52
C VAL A 426 3.78 30.51 55.49
N VAL A 427 4.09 31.34 56.49
CA VAL A 427 3.72 32.76 56.50
C VAL A 427 4.60 33.53 55.51
N PRO A 428 4.03 34.34 54.59
CA PRO A 428 4.80 35.18 53.69
C PRO A 428 5.76 36.08 54.47
N ALA A 429 7.05 36.00 54.17
CA ALA A 429 8.06 36.86 54.77
C ALA A 429 7.92 38.29 54.23
N VAL A 430 7.19 39.14 54.94
CA VAL A 430 7.20 40.59 54.69
C VAL A 430 8.27 41.22 55.57
N GLY A 431 9.49 41.29 55.03
CA GLY A 431 10.56 42.21 55.45
C GLY A 431 10.99 42.20 56.93
N GLN A 432 11.82 41.23 57.32
CA GLN A 432 12.93 41.51 58.25
C GLN A 432 14.21 40.85 57.75
N GLN A 433 15.16 41.69 57.32
CA GLN A 433 16.56 41.35 57.37
C GLN A 433 16.95 41.23 58.85
N THR A 434 17.14 40.00 59.33
CA THR A 434 18.07 39.75 60.42
C THR A 434 18.90 38.52 60.08
N GLU A 435 20.18 38.77 59.80
CA GLU A 435 21.21 37.76 59.74
C GLU A 435 21.32 37.02 61.07
N LYS A 436 21.11 35.70 61.02
CA LYS A 436 21.84 34.62 61.73
C LYS A 436 20.88 33.45 61.99
N ASN A 437 20.73 32.61 60.97
CA ASN A 437 20.80 31.16 61.10
C ASN A 437 20.85 30.56 59.69
N LYS A 438 22.07 30.35 59.21
CA LYS A 438 22.33 29.43 58.11
C LYS A 438 22.07 28.01 58.62
N LEU A 439 20.85 27.52 58.41
CA LEU A 439 20.60 26.09 58.22
C LEU A 439 19.71 25.93 56.99
N ASP A 440 20.35 25.76 55.84
CA ASP A 440 19.88 25.10 54.61
C ASP A 440 18.37 24.97 54.37
N LEU A 441 17.71 26.09 54.06
CA LEU A 441 16.43 26.10 53.34
C LEU A 441 16.57 26.84 52.01
N LYS A 442 17.35 26.26 51.09
CA LYS A 442 17.22 26.49 49.65
C LYS A 442 16.36 25.37 49.06
N ARG A 443 15.04 25.37 49.29
CA ARG A 443 14.05 24.61 48.49
C ARG A 443 12.72 25.36 48.44
N GLN A 444 12.07 25.23 47.30
CA GLN A 444 10.99 26.06 46.80
C GLN A 444 9.82 26.17 47.78
N ILE A 445 9.53 27.41 48.15
CA ILE A 445 8.42 27.78 49.00
C ILE A 445 7.30 28.24 48.06
N THR A 446 6.29 27.41 47.85
CA THR A 446 5.04 27.85 47.22
C THR A 446 4.18 28.46 48.33
N SER A 447 3.99 29.78 48.31
CA SER A 447 3.12 30.47 49.27
C SER A 447 1.65 30.17 48.94
N LEU A 448 1.12 29.08 49.49
CA LEU A 448 -0.31 28.81 49.53
C LEU A 448 -0.75 28.91 50.98
N GLY A 449 -1.77 29.72 51.25
CA GLY A 449 -2.43 29.74 52.56
C GLY A 449 -2.44 31.06 53.31
N PHE A 450 -2.52 32.21 52.64
CA PHE A 450 -2.76 33.49 53.34
C PHE A 450 -3.66 34.44 52.53
N ASP A 451 -4.91 34.07 52.26
CA ASP A 451 -5.85 35.00 51.62
C ASP A 451 -6.07 36.26 52.47
N TYR A 452 -6.02 36.13 53.80
CA TYR A 452 -6.18 37.24 54.74
C TYR A 452 -4.96 38.18 54.77
N LEU A 453 -3.74 37.62 54.84
CA LEU A 453 -2.48 38.39 54.87
C LEU A 453 -2.13 39.00 53.49
N LEU A 454 -2.49 38.33 52.39
CA LEU A 454 -2.40 38.90 51.04
C LEU A 454 -3.39 40.07 50.84
N ALA A 455 -4.55 40.04 51.50
CA ALA A 455 -5.50 41.15 51.48
C ALA A 455 -5.02 42.35 52.32
N GLU A 456 -4.41 42.11 53.48
CA GLU A 456 -3.92 43.16 54.40
C GLU A 456 -2.56 43.76 53.96
N SER A 457 -1.69 42.97 53.31
CA SER A 457 -0.38 43.41 52.79
C SER A 457 -0.45 44.26 51.51
N LYS A 458 -1.55 44.23 50.76
CA LYS A 458 -1.74 45.10 49.57
C LYS A 458 -1.86 46.59 49.92
N ASN A 459 -2.15 46.93 51.18
CA ASN A 459 -2.49 48.29 51.61
C ASN A 459 -1.52 48.88 52.65
N ASN A 460 -0.48 48.17 53.09
CA ASN A 460 0.41 48.63 54.16
C ASN A 460 1.87 48.15 53.98
N SER A 461 2.83 49.05 54.20
CA SER A 461 4.28 48.78 54.10
C SER A 461 4.91 48.15 55.36
N SER A 462 4.13 47.94 56.42
CA SER A 462 4.52 47.32 57.68
C SER A 462 3.32 46.56 58.25
N ILE A 463 3.46 45.25 58.51
CA ILE A 463 2.39 44.40 59.03
C ILE A 463 2.55 44.26 60.55
N ASP A 464 1.55 44.68 61.32
CA ASP A 464 1.48 44.41 62.76
C ASP A 464 1.04 42.96 63.01
N PHE A 465 2.02 42.07 63.10
CA PHE A 465 1.76 40.65 63.34
C PHE A 465 1.13 40.36 64.72
N GLN A 466 1.36 41.20 65.74
CA GLN A 466 0.75 41.01 67.06
C GLN A 466 -0.73 41.42 67.06
N GLY A 467 -1.07 42.53 66.40
CA GLY A 467 -2.45 42.96 66.20
C GLY A 467 -3.24 41.98 65.33
N LEU A 468 -2.62 41.49 64.24
CA LEU A 468 -3.19 40.48 63.37
C LEU A 468 -3.45 39.16 64.12
N PHE A 469 -2.47 38.71 64.91
CA PHE A 469 -2.63 37.52 65.74
C PHE A 469 -3.85 37.63 66.67
N LYS A 470 -4.02 38.74 67.39
CA LYS A 470 -5.16 38.93 68.30
C LYS A 470 -6.51 38.91 67.57
N LYS A 471 -6.58 39.52 66.38
CA LYS A 471 -7.79 39.54 65.54
C LYS A 471 -8.14 38.13 65.05
N LEU A 472 -7.16 37.41 64.51
CA LEU A 472 -7.35 36.03 64.05
C LEU A 472 -7.64 35.08 65.22
N LEU A 473 -7.01 35.27 66.38
CA LEU A 473 -7.28 34.47 67.58
C LEU A 473 -8.74 34.61 68.03
N SER A 474 -9.27 35.83 68.07
CA SER A 474 -10.69 36.05 68.40
C SER A 474 -11.64 35.38 67.38
N GLN A 475 -11.29 35.39 66.09
CA GLN A 475 -12.07 34.70 65.06
C GLN A 475 -11.95 33.17 65.16
N ALA A 476 -10.77 32.66 65.47
CA ALA A 476 -10.49 31.25 65.66
C ALA A 476 -11.26 30.68 66.87
N GLU A 477 -11.32 31.44 67.97
CA GLU A 477 -12.12 31.12 69.17
C GLU A 477 -13.63 31.11 68.89
N LEU A 478 -14.10 31.91 67.93
CA LEU A 478 -15.48 31.92 67.45
C LEU A 478 -15.79 30.78 66.45
N GLY A 479 -14.82 29.93 66.13
CA GLY A 479 -15.00 28.74 65.30
C GLY A 479 -14.58 28.88 63.84
N ASP A 480 -14.00 30.01 63.42
CA ASP A 480 -13.58 30.20 62.02
C ASP A 480 -12.40 29.28 61.66
N THR A 481 -12.63 28.34 60.75
CA THR A 481 -11.68 27.30 60.36
C THR A 481 -10.40 27.84 59.71
N ALA A 482 -10.48 28.94 58.94
CA ALA A 482 -9.32 29.53 58.29
C ALA A 482 -8.45 30.28 59.33
N ALA A 483 -9.09 31.05 60.20
CA ALA A 483 -8.41 31.71 61.31
C ALA A 483 -7.79 30.72 62.28
N GLN A 484 -8.43 29.58 62.57
CA GLN A 484 -7.86 28.49 63.37
C GLN A 484 -6.57 27.94 62.75
N PHE A 485 -6.56 27.69 61.44
CA PHE A 485 -5.35 27.24 60.74
C PHE A 485 -4.25 28.32 60.76
N ASP A 486 -4.58 29.58 60.48
CA ASP A 486 -3.62 30.67 60.47
C ASP A 486 -3.02 30.92 61.86
N VAL A 487 -3.84 30.90 62.91
CA VAL A 487 -3.40 31.00 64.31
C VAL A 487 -2.49 29.83 64.67
N ALA A 488 -2.84 28.60 64.28
CA ALA A 488 -2.00 27.44 64.49
C ALA A 488 -0.62 27.60 63.81
N LEU A 489 -0.59 28.12 62.60
CA LEU A 489 0.64 28.37 61.86
C LEU A 489 1.48 29.50 62.50
N MET A 490 0.83 30.54 63.02
CA MET A 490 1.47 31.63 63.78
C MET A 490 2.10 31.11 65.08
N TYR A 491 1.40 30.26 65.83
CA TYR A 491 1.95 29.57 67.00
C TYR A 491 3.10 28.62 66.64
N GLN A 492 2.98 27.85 65.56
CA GLN A 492 4.02 26.92 65.11
C GLN A 492 5.32 27.64 64.74
N ASN A 493 5.22 28.80 64.10
CA ASN A 493 6.38 29.55 63.60
C ASN A 493 6.82 30.69 64.52
N GLY A 494 6.05 31.03 65.55
CA GLY A 494 6.34 32.16 66.44
C GLY A 494 6.19 33.53 65.79
N VAL A 495 5.19 33.70 64.91
CA VAL A 495 4.92 34.95 64.20
C VAL A 495 3.82 35.72 64.93
N GLY A 496 4.10 36.94 65.42
CA GLY A 496 3.12 37.73 66.18
C GLY A 496 2.78 37.19 67.59
N VAL A 497 3.27 36.00 67.93
CA VAL A 497 3.14 35.32 69.22
C VAL A 497 4.40 34.48 69.47
N GLY A 498 4.69 34.11 70.73
CA GLY A 498 5.78 33.19 71.03
C GLY A 498 5.54 31.80 70.41
N LYS A 499 6.61 31.16 69.92
CA LYS A 499 6.53 29.81 69.34
C LYS A 499 6.00 28.81 70.38
N ASN A 500 4.92 28.10 70.05
CA ASN A 500 4.30 27.10 70.92
C ASN A 500 3.61 26.00 70.08
N ILE A 501 4.24 24.83 69.98
CA ILE A 501 3.72 23.71 69.17
C ILE A 501 2.50 23.05 69.79
N GLU A 502 2.40 23.01 71.12
CA GLU A 502 1.22 22.42 71.79
C GLU A 502 -0.04 23.23 71.51
N GLU A 503 0.05 24.56 71.56
CA GLU A 503 -1.06 25.44 71.16
C GLU A 503 -1.34 25.34 69.66
N ALA A 504 -0.32 25.27 68.82
CA ALA A 504 -0.51 25.04 67.39
C ALA A 504 -1.28 23.74 67.10
N ILE A 505 -0.96 22.63 67.79
CA ILE A 505 -1.67 21.35 67.66
C ILE A 505 -3.13 21.47 68.07
N LYS A 506 -3.46 22.24 69.12
CA LYS A 506 -4.87 22.45 69.53
C LYS A 506 -5.66 23.13 68.41
N PHE A 507 -5.15 24.23 67.88
CA PHE A 507 -5.81 24.96 66.79
C PHE A 507 -5.84 24.18 65.48
N TYR A 508 -4.78 23.42 65.14
CA TYR A 508 -4.81 22.52 64.00
C TYR A 508 -5.84 21.39 64.17
N ASN A 509 -6.00 20.81 65.37
CA ASN A 509 -7.01 19.78 65.60
C ASN A 509 -8.43 20.36 65.48
N LEU A 510 -8.68 21.58 65.97
CA LEU A 510 -9.95 22.29 65.78
C LEU A 510 -10.24 22.48 64.30
N ALA A 511 -9.29 23.02 63.54
CA ALA A 511 -9.46 23.21 62.10
C ALA A 511 -9.60 21.88 61.34
N ALA A 512 -8.81 20.86 61.69
CA ALA A 512 -8.87 19.53 61.07
C ALA A 512 -10.20 18.81 61.37
N SER A 513 -10.80 19.01 62.54
CA SER A 513 -12.14 18.50 62.86
C SER A 513 -13.24 19.11 61.98
N GLN A 514 -12.96 20.25 61.36
CA GLN A 514 -13.80 20.96 60.40
C GLN A 514 -13.33 20.74 58.94
N ASP A 515 -12.67 19.62 58.67
CA ASP A 515 -12.19 19.22 57.34
C ASP A 515 -11.12 20.14 56.71
N ASN A 516 -10.39 20.94 57.51
CA ASN A 516 -9.25 21.71 56.99
C ASN A 516 -8.08 20.79 56.61
N LEU A 517 -7.87 20.61 55.31
CA LEU A 517 -6.87 19.69 54.77
C LEU A 517 -5.43 20.10 55.08
N ALA A 518 -5.13 21.40 55.11
CA ALA A 518 -3.80 21.90 55.43
C ALA A 518 -3.43 21.63 56.90
N SER A 519 -4.40 21.71 57.81
CA SER A 519 -4.24 21.34 59.22
C SER A 519 -4.00 19.85 59.39
N MET A 520 -4.76 19.01 58.68
CA MET A 520 -4.52 17.56 58.67
C MET A 520 -3.12 17.23 58.17
N TYR A 521 -2.67 17.86 57.08
CA TYR A 521 -1.31 17.70 56.58
C TYR A 521 -0.26 18.11 57.64
N GLN A 522 -0.39 19.30 58.25
CA GLN A 522 0.55 19.79 59.25
C GLN A 522 0.62 18.89 60.48
N LEU A 523 -0.53 18.44 61.01
CA LEU A 523 -0.57 17.44 62.08
C LEU A 523 0.13 16.15 61.67
N GLY A 524 -0.13 15.68 60.44
CA GLY A 524 0.55 14.55 59.84
C GLY A 524 2.08 14.67 59.89
N ILE A 525 2.62 15.82 59.49
CA ILE A 525 4.06 16.11 59.52
C ILE A 525 4.61 16.23 60.94
N ILE A 526 3.89 16.91 61.84
CA ILE A 526 4.30 17.09 63.25
C ILE A 526 4.46 15.73 63.93
N TYR A 527 3.47 14.83 63.78
CA TYR A 527 3.55 13.48 64.33
C TYR A 527 4.54 12.57 63.60
N LEU A 528 4.82 12.81 62.31
CA LEU A 528 5.83 12.07 61.56
C LEU A 528 7.25 12.35 62.05
N LEU A 529 7.56 13.62 62.30
CA LEU A 529 8.92 14.09 62.60
C LEU A 529 9.20 14.20 64.11
N GLY A 530 8.16 14.41 64.92
CA GLY A 530 8.29 14.67 66.36
C GLY A 530 9.00 16.00 66.65
N ILE A 531 8.31 17.12 66.40
CA ILE A 531 8.87 18.49 66.44
C ILE A 531 8.72 19.10 67.85
N ASP A 532 9.77 19.80 68.32
CA ASP A 532 9.84 20.61 69.56
C ASP A 532 9.11 20.02 70.78
N GLY A 533 9.50 18.82 71.21
CA GLY A 533 8.99 18.18 72.42
C GLY A 533 7.82 17.22 72.20
N VAL A 534 7.26 17.16 70.98
CA VAL A 534 6.26 16.16 70.59
C VAL A 534 6.95 14.86 70.19
N PHE A 535 6.56 13.74 70.80
CA PHE A 535 7.06 12.42 70.39
C PHE A 535 6.43 12.00 69.05
N PRO A 536 7.20 11.34 68.15
CA PRO A 536 6.64 10.80 66.91
C PRO A 536 5.51 9.79 67.17
N ASP A 537 4.41 9.91 66.43
CA ASP A 537 3.33 8.92 66.35
C ASP A 537 3.05 8.61 64.89
N TYR A 538 3.68 7.54 64.39
CA TYR A 538 3.60 7.16 62.99
C TYR A 538 2.20 6.71 62.57
N LYS A 539 1.41 6.15 63.49
CA LYS A 539 0.05 5.70 63.19
C LYS A 539 -0.88 6.90 63.06
N LEU A 540 -0.77 7.86 63.97
CA LEU A 540 -1.53 9.10 63.91
C LEU A 540 -1.12 9.96 62.71
N SER A 541 0.18 10.02 62.42
CA SER A 541 0.71 10.66 61.20
C SER A 541 0.11 10.06 59.93
N GLN A 542 0.17 8.73 59.77
CA GLN A 542 -0.42 8.05 58.62
C GLN A 542 -1.93 8.29 58.52
N THR A 543 -2.63 8.35 59.66
CA THR A 543 -4.08 8.63 59.68
C THR A 543 -4.38 10.02 59.11
N TYR A 544 -3.69 11.05 59.60
CA TYR A 544 -3.88 12.41 59.13
C TYR A 544 -3.44 12.62 57.68
N LEU A 545 -2.28 12.10 57.30
CA LEU A 545 -1.77 12.21 55.93
C LEU A 545 -2.67 11.47 54.92
N ASN A 546 -3.12 10.25 55.24
CA ASN A 546 -4.01 9.51 54.34
C ASN A 546 -5.38 10.18 54.21
N ASN A 547 -5.91 10.74 55.30
CA ASN A 547 -7.20 11.46 55.26
C ASN A 547 -7.08 12.75 54.43
N ALA A 548 -6.01 13.53 54.65
CA ALA A 548 -5.72 14.72 53.86
C ALA A 548 -5.56 14.39 52.37
N ALA A 549 -4.77 13.37 52.04
CA ALA A 549 -4.53 12.94 50.66
C ALA A 549 -5.82 12.40 50.01
N PHE A 550 -6.60 11.58 50.71
CA PHE A 550 -7.88 11.06 50.22
C PHE A 550 -8.86 12.19 49.88
N LYS A 551 -8.81 13.30 50.62
CA LYS A 551 -9.63 14.49 50.41
C LYS A 551 -9.03 15.50 49.43
N GLY A 552 -7.91 15.18 48.78
CA GLY A 552 -7.33 16.00 47.70
C GLY A 552 -6.27 16.99 48.14
N ASN A 553 -5.61 16.79 49.29
CA ASN A 553 -4.43 17.56 49.66
C ASN A 553 -3.20 17.09 48.88
N ASP A 554 -2.77 17.89 47.91
CA ASP A 554 -1.64 17.62 47.02
C ASP A 554 -0.30 17.43 47.75
N PHE A 555 -0.04 18.19 48.82
CA PHE A 555 1.15 18.01 49.65
C PHE A 555 1.16 16.67 50.40
N ALA A 556 0.02 16.27 50.97
CA ALA A 556 -0.13 14.97 51.63
C ALA A 556 0.01 13.82 50.63
N GLU A 557 -0.59 13.94 49.44
CA GLU A 557 -0.44 12.98 48.35
C GLU A 557 1.04 12.78 47.98
N PHE A 558 1.77 13.89 47.80
CA PHE A 558 3.19 13.86 47.45
C PHE A 558 4.10 13.32 48.56
N VAL A 559 3.89 13.75 49.80
CA VAL A 559 4.70 13.27 50.93
C VAL A 559 4.46 11.78 51.17
N LEU A 560 3.22 11.32 51.14
CA LEU A 560 2.91 9.90 51.20
C LEU A 560 3.55 9.14 50.03
N ALA A 561 3.52 9.69 48.81
CA ALA A 561 4.19 9.08 47.68
C ALA A 561 5.70 8.90 47.91
N GLN A 562 6.38 9.91 48.47
CA GLN A 562 7.81 9.81 48.81
C GLN A 562 8.08 8.81 49.93
N ILE A 563 7.21 8.75 50.95
CA ILE A 563 7.28 7.76 52.04
C ILE A 563 7.15 6.35 51.46
N TYR A 564 6.15 6.10 50.61
CA TYR A 564 5.93 4.79 50.02
C TYR A 564 6.99 4.42 48.97
N GLU A 565 7.59 5.38 48.25
CA GLU A 565 8.69 5.14 47.29
C GLU A 565 9.94 4.60 48.00
N ASN A 566 10.26 5.14 49.20
CA ASN A 566 11.52 4.90 49.88
C ASN A 566 11.41 4.02 51.14
N GLY A 567 10.22 3.88 51.71
CA GLY A 567 10.03 3.48 53.10
C GLY A 567 10.39 4.63 54.07
N TYR A 568 9.81 4.63 55.27
CA TYR A 568 10.17 5.55 56.34
C TYR A 568 10.81 4.81 57.50
N LYS A 569 12.01 5.26 57.87
CA LYS A 569 12.76 4.75 59.02
C LYS A 569 12.77 5.81 60.13
N ASP A 570 12.61 5.37 61.37
CA ASP A 570 12.73 6.23 62.53
C ASP A 570 14.20 6.62 62.80
N LYS A 571 14.44 7.39 63.87
CA LYS A 571 15.78 7.89 64.25
C LYS A 571 16.76 6.77 64.58
N ASP A 572 16.26 5.59 64.95
CA ASP A 572 17.05 4.40 65.27
C ASP A 572 17.26 3.51 64.04
N GLY A 573 16.78 3.93 62.86
CA GLY A 573 16.91 3.21 61.60
C GLY A 573 15.91 2.07 61.43
N LYS A 574 14.94 1.91 62.34
CA LYS A 574 13.88 0.91 62.25
C LYS A 574 12.83 1.38 61.25
N GLU A 575 12.48 0.50 60.32
CA GLU A 575 11.39 0.76 59.37
C GLU A 575 10.05 0.79 60.11
N VAL A 576 9.38 1.93 60.03
CA VAL A 576 8.08 2.19 60.68
C VAL A 576 6.96 2.42 59.67
N ILE A 577 7.30 2.75 58.43
CA ILE A 577 6.37 2.72 57.29
C ILE A 577 7.05 1.96 56.14
N PRO A 578 6.51 0.82 55.69
CA PRO A 578 7.14 0.02 54.65
C PRO A 578 7.02 0.67 53.26
N LYS A 579 7.94 0.27 52.38
CA LYS A 579 7.93 0.66 50.97
C LYS A 579 6.77 0.03 50.21
N ASP A 580 6.07 0.83 49.40
CA ASP A 580 5.04 0.40 48.44
C ASP A 580 5.12 1.23 47.14
N ILE A 581 5.82 0.69 46.13
CA ILE A 581 6.02 1.39 44.86
C ILE A 581 4.70 1.60 44.11
N GLY A 582 3.75 0.67 44.22
CA GLY A 582 2.46 0.75 43.53
C GLY A 582 1.64 1.91 44.07
N GLN A 583 1.56 2.03 45.40
CA GLN A 583 0.88 3.13 46.08
C GLN A 583 1.60 4.46 45.84
N ALA A 584 2.94 4.48 45.84
CA ALA A 584 3.72 5.67 45.53
C ALA A 584 3.41 6.23 44.13
N ILE A 585 3.43 5.39 43.09
CA ILE A 585 3.13 5.82 41.72
C ILE A 585 1.68 6.31 41.60
N ALA A 586 0.73 5.63 42.25
CA ALA A 586 -0.66 6.07 42.26
C ALA A 586 -0.80 7.49 42.85
N LEU A 587 -0.20 7.73 44.03
CA LEU A 587 -0.23 9.04 44.68
C LEU A 587 0.52 10.12 43.89
N TYR A 588 1.67 9.80 43.27
CA TYR A 588 2.35 10.74 42.38
C TYR A 588 1.48 11.13 41.17
N ASN A 589 0.73 10.19 40.59
CA ASN A 589 -0.19 10.51 39.50
C ASN A 589 -1.33 11.43 39.96
N VAL A 590 -1.90 11.18 41.15
CA VAL A 590 -2.96 12.04 41.72
C VAL A 590 -2.42 13.44 42.00
N ALA A 591 -1.29 13.56 42.71
CA ALA A 591 -0.66 14.85 43.00
C ALA A 591 -0.28 15.61 41.72
N ALA A 592 0.23 14.91 40.69
CA ALA A 592 0.54 15.53 39.42
C ALA A 592 -0.71 16.01 38.66
N ALA A 593 -1.83 15.29 38.78
CA ALA A 593 -3.14 15.69 38.23
C ALA A 593 -3.72 16.90 38.98
N ASN A 594 -3.46 17.02 40.28
CA ASN A 594 -3.74 18.20 41.09
C ASN A 594 -2.76 19.37 40.85
N ASN A 595 -1.98 19.31 39.77
CA ASN A 595 -1.06 20.34 39.32
C ASN A 595 0.13 20.63 40.29
N LEU A 596 0.51 19.66 41.13
CA LEU A 596 1.71 19.79 41.94
C LEU A 596 2.97 19.55 41.10
N GLY A 597 3.78 20.61 40.93
CA GLY A 597 5.01 20.56 40.13
C GLY A 597 6.02 19.52 40.59
N LEU A 598 6.18 19.33 41.91
CA LEU A 598 7.11 18.36 42.48
C LEU A 598 6.73 16.92 42.10
N ALA A 599 5.44 16.59 42.11
CA ALA A 599 4.94 15.29 41.68
C ALA A 599 5.14 15.06 40.19
N GLN A 600 4.88 16.09 39.35
CA GLN A 600 5.12 16.04 37.90
C GLN A 600 6.59 15.75 37.59
N TYR A 601 7.52 16.44 38.25
CA TYR A 601 8.96 16.21 38.11
C TYR A 601 9.36 14.79 38.53
N ARG A 602 8.93 14.32 39.71
CA ARG A 602 9.25 12.96 40.18
C ARG A 602 8.67 11.88 39.29
N LEU A 603 7.45 12.05 38.78
CA LEU A 603 6.84 11.10 37.86
C LEU A 603 7.61 11.04 36.53
N ALA A 604 8.06 12.19 36.01
CA ALA A 604 8.93 12.24 34.82
C ALA A 604 10.22 11.45 35.05
N GLU A 605 10.88 11.63 36.20
CA GLU A 605 12.10 10.91 36.56
C GLU A 605 11.86 9.40 36.68
N ILE A 606 10.79 8.97 37.36
CA ILE A 606 10.42 7.54 37.44
C ILE A 606 10.22 6.96 36.03
N MET A 607 9.57 7.70 35.13
CA MET A 607 9.39 7.27 33.74
C MET A 607 10.72 7.18 32.98
N VAL A 608 11.67 8.08 33.20
CA VAL A 608 13.02 8.05 32.62
C VAL A 608 13.79 6.80 33.08
N HIS A 609 13.75 6.47 34.37
CA HIS A 609 14.51 5.36 34.95
C HIS A 609 13.91 3.97 34.66
N SER A 610 12.59 3.84 34.55
CA SER A 610 11.89 2.54 34.46
C SER A 610 12.07 1.77 33.15
N LYS A 611 12.86 2.28 32.19
CA LYS A 611 13.19 1.72 30.85
C LYS A 611 12.49 0.38 30.52
N PRO A 612 11.20 0.43 30.13
CA PRO A 612 10.47 -0.80 29.85
C PRO A 612 11.06 -1.48 28.60
N THR A 613 11.51 -2.72 28.77
CA THR A 613 12.20 -3.53 27.73
C THR A 613 11.27 -4.00 26.61
N ASP A 614 9.95 -3.91 26.82
CA ASP A 614 8.92 -4.44 25.91
C ASP A 614 7.94 -3.38 25.35
N ILE A 615 8.45 -2.20 25.00
CA ILE A 615 7.63 -1.16 24.35
C ILE A 615 7.76 -1.20 22.83
N SER A 616 6.64 -1.00 22.13
CA SER A 616 6.62 -0.78 20.68
C SER A 616 7.25 0.56 20.31
N VAL A 617 7.59 0.73 19.03
CA VAL A 617 8.13 2.02 18.52
C VAL A 617 7.20 3.19 18.86
N ASN A 618 5.89 3.01 18.65
CA ASN A 618 4.87 3.99 19.02
C ASN A 618 4.75 4.19 20.55
N GLY A 619 4.97 3.12 21.33
CA GLY A 619 5.02 3.19 22.79
C GLY A 619 6.15 4.09 23.29
N LYS A 620 7.35 3.98 22.70
CA LYS A 620 8.51 4.82 23.02
C LYS A 620 8.24 6.30 22.73
N GLU A 621 7.64 6.60 21.58
CA GLU A 621 7.30 7.99 21.23
C GLU A 621 6.26 8.59 22.20
N LYS A 622 5.21 7.84 22.54
CA LYS A 622 4.19 8.28 23.52
C LYS A 622 4.78 8.50 24.91
N ARG A 623 5.68 7.60 25.35
CA ARG A 623 6.41 7.76 26.62
C ARG A 623 7.20 9.06 26.64
N ASN A 624 8.01 9.31 25.61
CA ASN A 624 8.86 10.50 25.55
C ASN A 624 8.04 11.80 25.50
N LYS A 625 6.91 11.82 24.79
CA LYS A 625 5.95 12.94 24.83
C LYS A 625 5.38 13.17 26.24
N THR A 626 5.10 12.11 26.96
CA THR A 626 4.57 12.18 28.33
C THR A 626 5.62 12.74 29.29
N ILE A 627 6.86 12.24 29.24
CA ILE A 627 7.98 12.73 30.06
C ILE A 627 8.20 14.22 29.82
N LYS A 628 8.29 14.62 28.54
CA LYS A 628 8.43 16.02 28.15
C LYS A 628 7.32 16.89 28.74
N ARG A 629 6.06 16.48 28.58
CA ARG A 629 4.91 17.21 29.12
C ARG A 629 5.00 17.37 30.65
N LEU A 630 5.41 16.32 31.36
CA LEU A 630 5.56 16.38 32.82
C LEU A 630 6.65 17.36 33.24
N TYR A 631 7.78 17.42 32.52
CA TYR A 631 8.81 18.45 32.78
C TYR A 631 8.35 19.87 32.44
N GLU A 632 7.62 20.06 31.34
CA GLU A 632 7.03 21.36 30.99
C GLU A 632 6.08 21.86 32.09
N GLN A 633 5.21 20.97 32.58
CA GLN A 633 4.26 21.30 33.66
C GLN A 633 4.99 21.56 34.98
N ALA A 634 5.98 20.74 35.34
CA ALA A 634 6.76 20.93 36.56
C ALA A 634 7.46 22.30 36.58
N LEU A 635 8.06 22.69 35.45
CA LEU A 635 8.71 23.99 35.31
C LEU A 635 7.71 25.15 35.38
N ALA A 636 6.53 25.01 34.77
CA ALA A 636 5.45 26.00 34.87
C ALA A 636 4.94 26.16 36.32
N ASN A 637 5.00 25.10 37.11
CA ASN A 637 4.71 25.07 38.54
C ASN A 637 5.95 25.37 39.40
N ASN A 638 6.87 26.17 38.87
CA ASN A 638 8.08 26.67 39.51
C ASN A 638 9.14 25.63 39.91
N VAL A 639 9.12 24.39 39.43
CA VAL A 639 10.18 23.39 39.71
C VAL A 639 11.38 23.59 38.77
N ASN A 640 12.43 24.24 39.25
CA ASN A 640 13.57 24.65 38.42
C ASN A 640 14.47 23.46 38.04
N GLU A 641 14.42 22.37 38.81
CA GLU A 641 15.12 21.11 38.57
C GLU A 641 14.67 20.46 37.25
N ALA A 642 13.44 20.73 36.77
CA ALA A 642 12.93 20.23 35.50
C ALA A 642 13.55 20.92 34.28
N ARG A 643 14.22 22.07 34.44
CA ARG A 643 14.74 22.90 33.33
C ARG A 643 15.74 22.17 32.44
N LEU A 644 16.81 21.63 33.04
CA LEU A 644 17.85 20.94 32.27
C LEU A 644 17.37 19.61 31.66
N PRO A 645 16.62 18.74 32.37
CA PRO A 645 15.98 17.58 31.76
C PRO A 645 15.10 17.97 30.56
N LEU A 646 14.27 19.00 30.70
CA LEU A 646 13.44 19.51 29.61
C LEU A 646 14.26 19.98 28.42
N ALA A 647 15.42 20.60 28.65
CA ALA A 647 16.33 21.04 27.58
C ALA A 647 16.76 19.87 26.67
N PHE A 648 17.06 18.69 27.21
CA PHE A 648 17.39 17.50 26.39
C PHE A 648 16.22 17.05 25.50
N TYR A 649 14.98 17.15 26.00
CA TYR A 649 13.77 16.82 25.24
C TYR A 649 13.34 17.92 24.25
N ASN A 650 13.80 19.16 24.45
CA ASN A 650 13.49 20.31 23.60
C ASN A 650 14.54 20.58 22.52
N ALA A 651 15.78 20.12 22.70
CA ALA A 651 16.87 20.41 21.76
C ALA A 651 16.58 19.93 20.32
N MET A 652 15.84 18.83 20.15
CA MET A 652 15.42 18.33 18.82
C MET A 652 13.96 18.65 18.47
N ASP A 653 13.29 19.56 19.17
CA ASP A 653 11.93 19.97 18.83
C ASP A 653 11.90 20.76 17.51
N ASN A 654 10.81 20.68 16.75
CA ASN A 654 10.64 21.48 15.53
C ASN A 654 10.44 22.98 15.83
N ASN A 655 10.06 23.33 17.06
CA ASN A 655 9.91 24.71 17.51
C ASN A 655 11.27 25.31 17.92
N LYS A 656 11.72 26.33 17.17
CA LYS A 656 12.96 27.06 17.45
C LYS A 656 13.00 27.74 18.82
N GLU A 657 11.88 28.20 19.36
CA GLU A 657 11.84 28.79 20.71
C GLU A 657 12.16 27.75 21.79
N LYS A 658 11.70 26.50 21.60
CA LYS A 658 12.03 25.40 22.51
C LYS A 658 13.50 25.01 22.39
N GLN A 659 14.04 25.00 21.18
CA GLN A 659 15.48 24.79 20.98
C GLN A 659 16.31 25.92 21.62
N GLN A 660 15.87 27.18 21.48
CA GLN A 660 16.52 28.33 22.11
C GLN A 660 16.48 28.22 23.64
N PHE A 661 15.33 27.86 24.21
CA PHE A 661 15.21 27.56 25.63
C PHE A 661 16.21 26.49 26.09
N ALA A 662 16.40 25.43 25.29
CA ALA A 662 17.38 24.39 25.61
C ALA A 662 18.81 24.96 25.59
N TYR A 663 19.15 25.80 24.62
CA TYR A 663 20.45 26.46 24.51
C TYR A 663 20.72 27.37 25.72
N ASP A 664 19.79 28.27 26.05
CA ASP A 664 19.92 29.22 27.15
C ASP A 664 20.00 28.51 28.50
N SER A 665 19.23 27.42 28.66
CA SER A 665 19.27 26.57 29.85
C SER A 665 20.64 25.92 30.03
N CYS A 666 21.25 25.45 28.95
CA CYS A 666 22.60 24.87 28.98
C CYS A 666 23.65 25.92 29.33
N GLN A 667 23.63 27.09 28.71
CA GLN A 667 24.62 28.15 28.98
C GLN A 667 24.65 28.49 30.47
N LYS A 668 23.49 28.75 31.05
CA LYS A 668 23.35 29.08 32.47
C LYS A 668 23.92 27.99 33.39
N ASP A 669 23.64 26.72 33.10
CA ASP A 669 24.06 25.62 33.97
C ASP A 669 25.53 25.23 33.75
N VAL A 670 26.09 25.50 32.57
CA VAL A 670 27.51 25.31 32.27
C VAL A 670 28.38 26.29 33.05
N ASP A 671 27.92 27.53 33.21
CA ASP A 671 28.61 28.54 34.04
C ASP A 671 28.68 28.08 35.51
N ASP A 672 27.68 27.32 35.96
CA ASP A 672 27.64 26.66 37.27
C ASP A 672 28.43 25.33 37.33
N GLY A 673 29.11 24.93 36.24
CA GLY A 673 29.95 23.73 36.16
C GLY A 673 29.19 22.42 35.90
N ASN A 674 27.93 22.48 35.42
CA ASN A 674 27.12 21.28 35.17
C ASN A 674 27.59 20.50 33.93
N LYS A 675 28.00 19.24 34.17
CA LYS A 675 28.52 18.33 33.14
C LYS A 675 27.46 17.89 32.11
N TYR A 676 26.20 17.74 32.50
CA TYR A 676 25.11 17.37 31.57
C TYR A 676 24.77 18.55 30.65
N ALA A 677 24.82 19.77 31.18
CA ALA A 677 24.65 20.98 30.38
C ALA A 677 25.81 21.13 29.37
N ALA A 678 27.05 20.84 29.77
CA ALA A 678 28.19 20.82 28.86
C ALA A 678 28.02 19.79 27.74
N LEU A 679 27.55 18.57 28.05
CA LEU A 679 27.26 17.55 27.05
C LEU A 679 26.18 17.98 26.06
N LEU A 680 25.05 18.50 26.55
CA LEU A 680 23.96 18.96 25.70
C LEU A 680 24.40 20.11 24.80
N LEU A 681 25.19 21.05 25.32
CA LEU A 681 25.78 22.12 24.53
C LEU A 681 26.69 21.57 23.43
N GLY A 682 27.52 20.57 23.74
CA GLY A 682 28.30 19.83 22.75
C GLY A 682 27.44 19.23 21.64
N LEU A 683 26.36 18.52 21.99
CA LEU A 683 25.40 17.94 21.04
C LEU A 683 24.74 18.98 20.14
N MET A 684 24.45 20.18 20.67
CA MET A 684 23.85 21.27 19.91
C MET A 684 24.83 21.86 18.88
N TYR A 685 26.09 22.11 19.28
CA TYR A 685 27.15 22.53 18.35
C TYR A 685 27.47 21.46 17.31
N ASP A 686 27.42 20.18 17.68
CA ASP A 686 27.72 19.07 16.79
C ASP A 686 26.70 18.95 15.65
N ARG A 687 25.43 19.23 15.95
CA ARG A 687 24.28 19.08 15.05
C ARG A 687 23.84 20.38 14.39
N GLY A 688 24.39 21.52 14.81
CA GLY A 688 23.95 22.83 14.34
C GLY A 688 22.53 23.20 14.81
N ILE A 689 22.19 22.87 16.05
CA ILE A 689 20.90 23.21 16.66
C ILE A 689 21.00 24.60 17.25
N ILE A 690 20.29 25.58 16.68
CA ILE A 690 20.29 27.02 17.02
C ILE A 690 21.62 27.75 16.76
N VAL A 691 22.75 27.08 16.97
CA VAL A 691 24.09 27.56 16.66
C VAL A 691 24.59 26.97 15.34
N GLU A 692 25.58 27.61 14.70
CA GLU A 692 26.27 27.00 13.58
C GLU A 692 26.98 25.72 13.99
N ALA A 693 26.99 24.73 13.10
CA ALA A 693 27.64 23.45 13.37
C ALA A 693 29.16 23.64 13.49
N ASP A 694 29.72 23.40 14.67
CA ASP A 694 31.15 23.50 14.95
C ASP A 694 31.62 22.26 15.70
N LYS A 695 32.27 21.37 14.97
CA LYS A 695 32.78 20.10 15.50
C LYS A 695 33.90 20.30 16.52
N SER A 696 34.78 21.28 16.33
CA SER A 696 35.91 21.51 17.25
C SER A 696 35.40 21.99 18.60
N THR A 697 34.43 22.90 18.59
CA THR A 697 33.76 23.38 19.80
C THR A 697 32.95 22.27 20.46
N ALA A 698 32.22 21.44 19.68
CA ALA A 698 31.51 20.28 20.22
C ALA A 698 32.44 19.30 20.97
N ILE A 699 33.60 18.97 20.38
CA ILE A 699 34.60 18.07 21.00
C ILE A 699 35.08 18.63 22.35
N LYS A 700 35.41 19.92 22.42
CA LYS A 700 35.82 20.57 23.69
C LYS A 700 34.73 20.47 24.75
N TRP A 701 33.46 20.62 24.36
CA TRP A 701 32.33 20.44 25.26
C TRP A 701 32.16 19.00 25.72
N TYR A 702 32.35 18.02 24.82
CA TYR A 702 32.33 16.60 25.19
C TYR A 702 33.44 16.23 26.18
N GLU A 703 34.63 16.81 26.03
CA GLU A 703 35.74 16.67 26.99
C GLU A 703 35.42 17.36 28.32
N LYS A 704 34.83 18.56 28.29
CA LYS A 704 34.43 19.31 29.50
C LYS A 704 33.27 18.67 30.27
N ALA A 705 32.38 17.94 29.58
CA ALA A 705 31.37 17.10 30.22
C ALA A 705 31.99 15.99 31.08
N GLY A 706 33.30 15.73 30.94
CA GLY A 706 34.06 14.81 31.77
C GLY A 706 33.68 13.36 31.53
N ASP A 707 33.97 12.50 32.50
CA ASP A 707 33.81 11.06 32.35
C ASP A 707 32.33 10.64 32.36
N ASN A 708 31.78 10.34 31.18
CA ASN A 708 30.43 9.82 31.01
C ASN A 708 30.33 8.93 29.76
N PRO A 709 29.41 7.96 29.72
CA PRO A 709 29.33 6.98 28.64
C PRO A 709 28.94 7.57 27.28
N VAL A 710 28.20 8.69 27.26
CA VAL A 710 27.78 9.33 26.01
C VAL A 710 28.95 10.05 25.35
N SER A 711 29.72 10.87 26.09
CA SER A 711 30.95 11.48 25.57
C SER A 711 31.95 10.41 25.12
N ALA A 712 32.12 9.34 25.90
CA ALA A 712 33.03 8.25 25.53
C ALA A 712 32.61 7.59 24.21
N PHE A 713 31.31 7.33 24.02
CA PHE A 713 30.77 6.80 22.77
C PHE A 713 30.97 7.75 21.58
N ILE A 714 30.65 9.04 21.73
CA ILE A 714 30.77 10.04 20.66
C ILE A 714 32.24 10.19 20.25
N LEU A 715 33.11 10.48 21.22
CA LEU A 715 34.54 10.67 20.98
C LEU A 715 35.20 9.40 20.45
N GLY A 716 34.82 8.21 20.96
CA GLY A 716 35.29 6.94 20.44
C GLY A 716 34.89 6.71 18.98
N THR A 717 33.66 7.05 18.62
CA THR A 717 33.18 6.95 17.23
C THR A 717 33.90 7.96 16.32
N TYR A 718 34.11 9.19 16.77
CA TYR A 718 34.85 10.21 16.00
C TYR A 718 36.31 9.85 15.82
N ARG A 719 36.97 9.29 16.84
CA ARG A 719 38.33 8.72 16.72
C ARG A 719 38.38 7.54 15.75
N ALA A 720 37.35 6.70 15.69
CA ALA A 720 37.31 5.59 14.75
C ALA A 720 37.19 6.08 13.28
N ASN A 721 36.41 7.13 13.04
CA ASN A 721 36.22 7.70 11.70
C ASN A 721 37.32 8.68 11.28
N GLY A 722 37.97 9.35 12.23
CA GLY A 722 38.80 10.53 11.97
C GLY A 722 38.00 11.83 11.84
N ASP A 723 36.81 11.90 12.47
CA ASP A 723 35.88 13.03 12.35
C ASP A 723 36.25 14.13 13.35
N GLY A 724 36.98 15.15 12.92
CA GLY A 724 37.42 16.27 13.77
C GLY A 724 38.51 15.92 14.80
N LEU A 725 38.87 14.64 14.90
CA LEU A 725 39.98 14.11 15.70
C LEU A 725 40.88 13.25 14.82
N SER A 726 42.16 13.12 15.16
CA SER A 726 43.03 12.18 14.46
C SER A 726 42.52 10.74 14.63
N LYS A 727 42.46 10.00 13.53
CA LYS A 727 41.99 8.62 13.50
C LYS A 727 42.91 7.73 14.34
N ASP A 728 42.34 7.08 15.35
CA ASP A 728 43.06 6.20 16.27
C ASP A 728 42.10 5.09 16.74
N LEU A 729 42.30 3.87 16.23
CA LEU A 729 41.39 2.75 16.47
C LEU A 729 41.57 2.13 17.85
N GLU A 730 42.76 2.24 18.46
CA GLU A 730 43.03 1.70 19.78
C GLU A 730 42.35 2.57 20.85
N VAL A 731 42.56 3.89 20.76
CA VAL A 731 41.88 4.87 21.61
C VAL A 731 40.36 4.81 21.39
N ALA A 732 39.91 4.70 20.13
CA ALA A 732 38.49 4.54 19.82
C ALA A 732 37.89 3.30 20.50
N SER A 733 38.57 2.14 20.41
CA SER A 733 38.10 0.89 21.02
C SER A 733 38.05 1.02 22.55
N GLY A 734 39.04 1.65 23.17
CA GLY A 734 39.05 1.90 24.63
C GLY A 734 37.90 2.80 25.09
N LEU A 735 37.62 3.88 24.36
CA LEU A 735 36.51 4.79 24.64
C LEU A 735 35.15 4.11 24.43
N LEU A 736 34.97 3.35 23.36
CA LEU A 736 33.76 2.57 23.12
C LEU A 736 33.56 1.50 24.19
N GLN A 737 34.62 0.78 24.59
CA GLN A 737 34.55 -0.23 25.66
C GLN A 737 34.16 0.41 27.01
N LYS A 738 34.62 1.62 27.28
CA LYS A 738 34.21 2.37 28.46
C LYS A 738 32.70 2.63 28.48
N ALA A 739 32.14 3.03 27.35
CA ALA A 739 30.69 3.19 27.20
C ALA A 739 29.93 1.86 27.27
N VAL A 740 30.49 0.76 26.75
CA VAL A 740 29.95 -0.61 26.87
C VAL A 740 29.86 -1.07 28.33
N ASN A 741 30.84 -0.71 29.16
CA ASN A 741 30.85 -1.05 30.58
C ASN A 741 29.74 -0.33 31.36
N ALA A 742 29.18 0.74 30.80
CA ALA A 742 28.02 1.45 31.32
C ALA A 742 26.70 1.04 30.63
N GLU A 743 26.67 -0.15 30.00
CA GLU A 743 25.49 -0.74 29.34
C GLU A 743 24.93 0.14 28.19
N PHE A 744 25.81 0.88 27.51
CA PHE A 744 25.40 1.69 26.37
C PHE A 744 25.36 0.86 25.08
N SER A 745 24.15 0.46 24.67
CA SER A 745 23.94 -0.46 23.56
C SER A 745 24.45 0.00 22.19
N TYR A 746 24.41 1.30 21.89
CA TYR A 746 24.99 1.84 20.65
C TYR A 746 26.53 1.77 20.65
N ALA A 747 27.17 1.82 21.83
CA ALA A 747 28.60 1.59 21.94
C ALA A 747 28.96 0.12 21.70
N ASN A 748 28.14 -0.84 22.19
CA ASN A 748 28.30 -2.26 21.85
C ASN A 748 28.18 -2.48 20.34
N LEU A 749 27.21 -1.86 19.67
CA LEU A 749 27.07 -1.91 18.22
C LEU A 749 28.31 -1.38 17.50
N ASN A 750 28.77 -0.16 17.84
CA ASN A 750 29.93 0.44 17.18
C ASN A 750 31.22 -0.33 17.46
N LEU A 751 31.39 -0.86 18.67
CA LEU A 751 32.52 -1.71 19.00
C LEU A 751 32.48 -3.02 18.21
N ALA A 752 31.31 -3.62 18.03
CA ALA A 752 31.16 -4.82 17.19
C ALA A 752 31.51 -4.54 15.73
N VAL A 753 31.05 -3.41 15.17
CA VAL A 753 31.40 -2.99 13.81
C VAL A 753 32.91 -2.78 13.69
N LEU A 754 33.52 -2.09 14.64
CA LEU A 754 34.95 -1.80 14.66
C LEU A 754 35.80 -3.09 14.79
N ASN A 755 35.35 -4.03 15.63
CA ASN A 755 35.96 -5.36 15.76
C ASN A 755 35.83 -6.14 14.45
N LYS A 756 34.65 -6.13 13.82
CA LYS A 756 34.44 -6.80 12.52
C LYS A 756 35.35 -6.25 11.43
N GLN A 757 35.51 -4.93 11.35
CA GLN A 757 36.39 -4.25 10.39
C GLN A 757 37.87 -4.60 10.61
N GLN A 758 38.26 -4.90 11.86
CA GLN A 758 39.60 -5.34 12.24
C GLN A 758 39.79 -6.87 12.21
N ASN A 759 38.81 -7.64 11.69
CA ASN A 759 38.81 -9.11 11.72
C ASN A 759 38.94 -9.71 13.14
N LYS A 760 38.42 -9.02 14.17
CA LYS A 760 38.32 -9.50 15.56
C LYS A 760 36.94 -10.10 15.83
N GLU A 761 36.81 -10.80 16.96
CA GLU A 761 35.52 -11.33 17.43
C GLU A 761 34.55 -10.18 17.75
N PHE A 762 33.33 -10.26 17.21
CA PHE A 762 32.36 -9.16 17.26
C PHE A 762 30.94 -9.61 17.63
N LEU A 763 30.59 -10.89 17.43
CA LEU A 763 29.27 -11.44 17.75
C LEU A 763 28.89 -11.26 19.23
N PRO A 764 29.79 -11.43 20.22
CA PRO A 764 29.46 -11.16 21.62
C PRO A 764 28.98 -9.72 21.86
N ASN A 765 29.60 -8.73 21.22
CA ASN A 765 29.18 -7.33 21.33
C ASN A 765 27.83 -7.07 20.65
N LEU A 766 27.57 -7.67 19.48
CA LEU A 766 26.25 -7.58 18.81
C LEU A 766 25.14 -8.22 19.64
N ASN A 767 25.39 -9.42 20.17
CA ASN A 767 24.45 -10.12 21.05
C ASN A 767 24.16 -9.32 22.30
N LYS A 768 25.19 -8.73 22.93
CA LYS A 768 25.02 -7.86 24.08
C LYS A 768 24.20 -6.62 23.74
N ALA A 769 24.48 -5.94 22.62
CA ALA A 769 23.69 -4.80 22.16
C ALA A 769 22.21 -5.16 21.95
N LEU A 770 21.91 -6.33 21.36
CA LEU A 770 20.55 -6.84 21.18
C LEU A 770 19.86 -7.08 22.54
N LEU A 771 20.54 -7.73 23.49
CA LEU A 771 20.01 -7.97 24.84
C LEU A 771 19.73 -6.66 25.60
N GLU A 772 20.53 -5.62 25.36
CA GLU A 772 20.33 -4.26 25.86
C GLU A 772 19.23 -3.48 25.08
N GLY A 773 18.53 -4.13 24.14
CA GLY A 773 17.39 -3.57 23.42
C GLY A 773 17.73 -2.77 22.16
N ASN A 774 18.95 -2.86 21.62
CA ASN A 774 19.34 -2.15 20.41
C ASN A 774 18.78 -2.84 19.15
N SER A 775 17.75 -2.26 18.55
CA SER A 775 17.12 -2.81 17.34
C SER A 775 18.07 -2.83 16.14
N ILE A 776 18.94 -1.83 15.99
CA ILE A 776 19.88 -1.77 14.86
C ILE A 776 20.86 -2.94 14.94
N ALA A 777 21.39 -3.22 16.12
CA ALA A 777 22.28 -4.36 16.35
C ALA A 777 21.56 -5.71 16.10
N GLY A 778 20.34 -5.85 16.59
CA GLY A 778 19.52 -7.04 16.35
C GLY A 778 19.27 -7.30 14.87
N LEU A 779 18.81 -6.29 14.11
CA LEU A 779 18.56 -6.41 12.69
C LEU A 779 19.86 -6.69 11.90
N LEU A 780 20.98 -6.07 12.29
CA LEU A 780 22.30 -6.34 11.69
C LEU A 780 22.77 -7.78 11.94
N LEU A 781 22.58 -8.29 13.16
CA LEU A 781 22.90 -9.66 13.53
C LEU A 781 22.07 -10.67 12.72
N ALA A 782 20.75 -10.44 12.64
CA ALA A 782 19.85 -11.31 11.89
C ALA A 782 20.15 -11.28 10.38
N ASP A 783 20.46 -10.10 9.81
CA ASP A 783 20.97 -9.99 8.43
C ASP A 783 22.27 -10.77 8.23
N TYR A 784 23.20 -10.68 9.18
CA TYR A 784 24.48 -11.38 9.12
C TYR A 784 24.31 -12.90 9.11
N TYR A 785 23.45 -13.43 9.98
CA TYR A 785 23.13 -14.86 9.99
C TYR A 785 22.49 -15.30 8.68
N LEU A 786 21.55 -14.53 8.14
CA LEU A 786 20.88 -14.87 6.88
C LEU A 786 21.79 -14.76 5.66
N SER A 787 22.72 -13.82 5.63
CA SER A 787 23.61 -13.63 4.48
C SER A 787 24.73 -14.66 4.42
N ASN A 788 25.25 -15.10 5.56
CA ASN A 788 26.50 -15.87 5.63
C ASN A 788 26.35 -17.30 6.13
N SER A 789 25.23 -17.66 6.76
CA SER A 789 25.07 -18.95 7.40
C SER A 789 24.20 -19.92 6.62
N LYS A 790 24.61 -21.19 6.63
CA LYS A 790 23.79 -22.36 6.30
C LYS A 790 23.34 -23.11 7.56
N ASP A 791 23.76 -22.67 8.73
CA ASP A 791 23.42 -23.28 10.02
C ASP A 791 21.96 -22.98 10.37
N GLU A 792 21.17 -24.04 10.52
CA GLU A 792 19.75 -23.96 10.84
C GLU A 792 19.49 -23.25 12.18
N SER A 793 20.41 -23.37 13.15
CA SER A 793 20.30 -22.69 14.45
C SER A 793 20.34 -21.16 14.28
N GLN A 794 21.32 -20.66 13.52
CA GLN A 794 21.45 -19.23 13.24
C GLN A 794 20.30 -18.68 12.37
N LEU A 795 19.74 -19.51 11.47
CA LEU A 795 18.55 -19.12 10.70
C LEU A 795 17.31 -19.01 11.60
N LYS A 796 17.13 -19.92 12.56
CA LYS A 796 16.05 -19.85 13.58
C LYS A 796 16.22 -18.68 14.53
N GLU A 797 17.46 -18.37 14.91
CA GLU A 797 17.77 -17.21 15.73
C GLU A 797 17.45 -15.91 14.98
N ALA A 798 17.88 -15.78 13.72
CA ALA A 798 17.51 -14.65 12.87
C ALA A 798 15.99 -14.51 12.72
N HIS A 799 15.26 -15.61 12.53
CA HIS A 799 13.79 -15.63 12.51
C HIS A 799 13.22 -15.05 13.81
N THR A 800 13.71 -15.52 14.96
CA THR A 800 13.25 -15.09 16.29
C THR A 800 13.50 -13.60 16.51
N ILE A 801 14.68 -13.11 16.11
CA ILE A 801 15.02 -11.68 16.20
C ILE A 801 14.06 -10.85 15.34
N TYR A 802 13.80 -11.26 14.09
CA TYR A 802 12.84 -10.55 13.25
C TYR A 802 11.42 -10.59 13.79
N GLN A 803 10.99 -11.72 14.36
CA GLN A 803 9.70 -11.87 15.02
C GLN A 803 9.54 -10.83 16.13
N GLN A 804 10.52 -10.75 17.04
CA GLN A 804 10.50 -9.81 18.15
C GLN A 804 10.34 -8.34 17.71
N PHE A 805 11.04 -7.92 16.65
CA PHE A 805 10.93 -6.54 16.16
C PHE A 805 9.70 -6.30 15.29
N ALA A 806 9.24 -7.30 14.54
CA ALA A 806 8.03 -7.22 13.74
C ALA A 806 6.77 -7.05 14.61
N ASP A 807 6.71 -7.80 15.72
CA ASP A 807 5.64 -7.68 16.73
C ASP A 807 5.59 -6.28 17.37
N LYS A 808 6.75 -5.61 17.46
CA LYS A 808 6.88 -4.23 17.95
C LYS A 808 6.56 -3.16 16.89
N GLY A 809 6.24 -3.57 15.66
CA GLY A 809 5.81 -2.69 14.57
C GLY A 809 6.93 -2.24 13.62
N ASP A 810 8.16 -2.76 13.73
CA ASP A 810 9.25 -2.36 12.82
C ASP A 810 8.97 -2.85 11.39
N LYS A 811 8.72 -1.91 10.48
CA LYS A 811 8.35 -2.25 9.10
C LYS A 811 9.40 -3.06 8.33
N ASN A 812 10.69 -2.88 8.61
CA ASN A 812 11.75 -3.63 7.95
C ASN A 812 11.85 -5.05 8.50
N ALA A 813 11.65 -5.21 9.81
CA ALA A 813 11.54 -6.53 10.43
C ALA A 813 10.30 -7.28 9.90
N GLN A 814 9.15 -6.61 9.78
CA GLN A 814 7.94 -7.19 9.20
C GLN A 814 8.14 -7.63 7.75
N LEU A 815 8.76 -6.79 6.90
CA LEU A 815 9.15 -7.15 5.53
C LEU A 815 9.98 -8.44 5.51
N LYS A 816 11.05 -8.46 6.30
CA LYS A 816 12.01 -9.55 6.32
C LYS A 816 11.39 -10.83 6.86
N LEU A 817 10.65 -10.74 7.94
CA LEU A 817 9.90 -11.86 8.51
C LEU A 817 8.87 -12.44 7.52
N GLY A 818 8.16 -11.59 6.79
CA GLY A 818 7.26 -12.02 5.71
C GLY A 818 8.00 -12.85 4.66
N TYR A 819 9.21 -12.43 4.27
CA TYR A 819 10.05 -13.19 3.33
C TYR A 819 10.57 -14.49 3.91
N LEU A 820 10.89 -14.55 5.22
CA LEU A 820 11.26 -15.80 5.87
C LEU A 820 10.11 -16.81 5.82
N TYR A 821 8.89 -16.38 6.13
CA TYR A 821 7.69 -17.24 6.06
C TYR A 821 7.35 -17.66 4.63
N GLU A 822 7.48 -16.77 3.63
CA GLU A 822 7.23 -17.13 2.22
C GLU A 822 8.17 -18.24 1.72
N ASN A 823 9.43 -18.22 2.19
CA ASN A 823 10.49 -19.10 1.70
C ASN A 823 10.86 -20.24 2.66
N GLY A 824 10.25 -20.33 3.84
CA GLY A 824 10.57 -21.33 4.87
C GLY A 824 12.02 -21.24 5.37
N ILE A 825 12.56 -20.03 5.53
CA ILE A 825 13.94 -19.82 5.99
C ILE A 825 13.93 -19.68 7.51
N GLY A 826 14.57 -20.60 8.24
CA GLY A 826 14.54 -20.61 9.71
C GLY A 826 13.22 -21.15 10.31
N GLY A 827 12.35 -21.73 9.47
CA GLY A 827 11.05 -22.27 9.84
C GLY A 827 10.38 -22.99 8.65
N ASN A 828 9.06 -23.16 8.71
CA ASN A 828 8.27 -23.74 7.60
C ASN A 828 7.66 -22.65 6.72
N ILE A 829 7.35 -22.98 5.47
CA ILE A 829 6.60 -22.10 4.57
C ILE A 829 5.21 -21.82 5.16
N ASP A 830 4.84 -20.55 5.25
CA ASP A 830 3.52 -20.10 5.72
C ASP A 830 3.10 -18.83 4.95
N TYR A 831 2.39 -19.01 3.84
CA TYR A 831 1.97 -17.90 2.99
C TYR A 831 0.97 -16.96 3.66
N ALA A 832 0.16 -17.45 4.61
CA ALA A 832 -0.79 -16.61 5.34
C ALA A 832 -0.06 -15.65 6.29
N LYS A 833 0.97 -16.13 7.00
CA LYS A 833 1.84 -15.26 7.80
C LYS A 833 2.67 -14.32 6.93
N ALA A 834 3.15 -14.79 5.78
CA ALA A 834 3.85 -13.92 4.83
C ALA A 834 2.94 -12.77 4.37
N GLU A 835 1.70 -13.07 3.96
CA GLU A 835 0.69 -12.07 3.59
C GLU A 835 0.43 -11.07 4.72
N MET A 836 0.23 -11.56 5.95
CA MET A 836 0.00 -10.73 7.13
C MET A 836 1.14 -9.75 7.36
N TRP A 837 2.39 -10.25 7.42
CA TRP A 837 3.56 -9.42 7.71
C TRP A 837 3.90 -8.45 6.57
N TYR A 838 3.79 -8.89 5.32
CA TYR A 838 3.92 -7.98 4.18
C TYR A 838 2.85 -6.90 4.21
N THR A 839 1.61 -7.22 4.59
CA THR A 839 0.51 -6.25 4.69
C THR A 839 0.78 -5.21 5.78
N GLU A 840 1.20 -5.62 6.98
CA GLU A 840 1.53 -4.68 8.07
C GLU A 840 2.70 -3.77 7.70
N SER A 841 3.73 -4.30 7.04
CA SER A 841 4.84 -3.50 6.53
C SER A 841 4.43 -2.57 5.38
N ALA A 842 3.60 -3.05 4.45
CA ALA A 842 3.14 -2.31 3.29
C ALA A 842 2.22 -1.13 3.64
N LYS A 843 1.42 -1.24 4.72
CA LYS A 843 0.61 -0.15 5.30
C LYS A 843 1.47 1.00 5.85
N GLN A 844 2.75 0.76 6.10
CA GLN A 844 3.74 1.75 6.53
C GLN A 844 4.60 2.27 5.36
N ASP A 845 4.04 2.21 4.14
CA ASP A 845 4.66 2.64 2.90
C ASP A 845 6.01 1.99 2.60
N GLN A 846 6.21 0.73 3.02
CA GLN A 846 7.43 0.00 2.71
C GLN A 846 7.39 -0.58 1.28
N PRO A 847 8.19 -0.07 0.31
CA PRO A 847 7.98 -0.36 -1.11
C PRO A 847 8.22 -1.82 -1.49
N LEU A 848 9.22 -2.46 -0.89
CA LEU A 848 9.52 -3.88 -1.13
C LEU A 848 8.42 -4.79 -0.57
N SER A 849 7.78 -4.43 0.54
CA SER A 849 6.66 -5.20 1.08
C SER A 849 5.44 -5.10 0.18
N GLN A 850 5.16 -3.91 -0.36
CA GLN A 850 4.11 -3.73 -1.37
C GLN A 850 4.39 -4.57 -2.63
N TYR A 851 5.65 -4.60 -3.10
CA TYR A 851 6.05 -5.44 -4.24
C TYR A 851 5.92 -6.94 -3.96
N LEU A 852 6.37 -7.40 -2.79
CA LEU A 852 6.34 -8.80 -2.40
C LEU A 852 4.93 -9.30 -2.12
N LEU A 853 4.09 -8.47 -1.51
CA LEU A 853 2.67 -8.74 -1.33
C LEU A 853 1.96 -8.86 -2.69
N ALA A 854 2.24 -7.94 -3.62
CA ALA A 854 1.73 -8.02 -4.98
C ALA A 854 2.17 -9.32 -5.68
N ARG A 855 3.46 -9.68 -5.53
CA ARG A 855 4.01 -10.94 -6.07
C ARG A 855 3.31 -12.15 -5.47
N LEU A 856 3.02 -12.15 -4.17
CA LEU A 856 2.32 -13.24 -3.50
C LEU A 856 0.92 -13.44 -4.11
N TYR A 857 0.18 -12.36 -4.37
CA TYR A 857 -1.10 -12.41 -5.09
C TYR A 857 -0.95 -12.84 -6.55
N GLN A 858 0.08 -12.39 -7.25
CA GLN A 858 0.36 -12.81 -8.64
C GLN A 858 0.66 -14.31 -8.73
N LEU A 859 1.42 -14.85 -7.79
CA LEU A 859 1.77 -16.27 -7.75
C LEU A 859 0.56 -17.14 -7.44
N GLY A 860 -0.37 -16.64 -6.62
CA GLY A 860 -1.54 -17.41 -6.20
C GLY A 860 -1.23 -18.49 -5.17
N ASN A 861 -0.20 -18.25 -4.35
CA ASN A 861 0.20 -19.12 -3.24
C ASN A 861 -0.75 -19.05 -2.03
N LEU A 862 -1.82 -18.26 -2.13
CA LEU A 862 -2.92 -18.19 -1.18
C LEU A 862 -4.08 -19.10 -1.63
N PRO A 863 -5.01 -19.50 -0.73
CA PRO A 863 -6.04 -20.49 -1.03
C PRO A 863 -6.95 -20.21 -2.25
N ASN A 864 -7.06 -18.94 -2.66
CA ASN A 864 -7.93 -18.52 -3.75
C ASN A 864 -7.24 -18.51 -5.14
N GLY A 865 -6.00 -18.97 -5.23
CA GLY A 865 -5.20 -18.85 -6.46
C GLY A 865 -4.77 -17.41 -6.75
N PRO A 866 -4.34 -17.09 -7.98
CA PRO A 866 -3.79 -15.78 -8.30
C PRO A 866 -4.86 -14.69 -8.37
N ASP A 867 -4.57 -13.52 -7.77
CA ASP A 867 -5.38 -12.30 -7.86
C ASP A 867 -4.57 -11.19 -8.53
N TYR A 868 -4.65 -11.14 -9.86
CA TYR A 868 -3.91 -10.16 -10.66
C TYR A 868 -4.41 -8.72 -10.47
N GLN A 869 -5.65 -8.51 -10.04
CA GLN A 869 -6.16 -7.15 -9.80
C GLN A 869 -5.57 -6.58 -8.51
N LEU A 870 -5.55 -7.39 -7.45
CA LEU A 870 -4.92 -7.01 -6.19
C LEU A 870 -3.39 -6.91 -6.34
N ALA A 871 -2.77 -7.79 -7.12
CA ALA A 871 -1.35 -7.70 -7.47
C ALA A 871 -1.03 -6.34 -8.14
N LYS A 872 -1.75 -5.98 -9.22
CA LYS A 872 -1.55 -4.69 -9.90
C LYS A 872 -1.76 -3.50 -8.97
N LYS A 873 -2.75 -3.54 -8.07
CA LYS A 873 -2.98 -2.48 -7.08
C LYS A 873 -1.76 -2.26 -6.18
N TRP A 874 -1.20 -3.33 -5.63
CA TRP A 874 -0.04 -3.23 -4.74
C TRP A 874 1.25 -2.89 -5.47
N TYR A 875 1.46 -3.42 -6.68
CA TYR A 875 2.58 -2.98 -7.53
C TYR A 875 2.49 -1.48 -7.85
N LYS A 876 1.29 -0.95 -8.11
CA LYS A 876 1.09 0.48 -8.38
C LYS A 876 1.48 1.38 -7.21
N LEU A 877 1.31 0.91 -5.97
CA LEU A 877 1.81 1.63 -4.78
C LEU A 877 3.34 1.57 -4.71
N SER A 878 3.91 0.39 -4.96
CA SER A 878 5.36 0.16 -4.91
C SER A 878 6.13 0.95 -5.97
N GLN A 879 5.59 1.09 -7.19
CA GLN A 879 6.31 1.69 -8.33
C GLN A 879 6.69 3.17 -8.17
N ALA A 880 6.13 3.87 -7.17
CA ALA A 880 6.53 5.22 -6.83
C ALA A 880 7.99 5.26 -6.35
N SER A 881 8.43 4.22 -5.64
CA SER A 881 9.76 4.13 -5.01
C SER A 881 10.57 2.90 -5.44
N TYR A 882 9.97 1.95 -6.16
CA TYR A 882 10.62 0.73 -6.63
C TYR A 882 10.23 0.43 -8.10
N ALA A 883 11.06 0.89 -9.04
CA ALA A 883 10.81 0.80 -10.48
C ALA A 883 10.45 -0.61 -11.02
N PRO A 884 11.03 -1.72 -10.50
CA PRO A 884 10.67 -3.07 -10.96
C PRO A 884 9.19 -3.43 -10.79
N ALA A 885 8.46 -2.74 -9.90
CA ALA A 885 7.03 -2.91 -9.78
C ALA A 885 6.27 -2.51 -11.06
N ALA A 886 6.71 -1.47 -11.77
CA ALA A 886 6.12 -1.11 -13.06
C ALA A 886 6.38 -2.17 -14.15
N VAL A 887 7.56 -2.79 -14.13
CA VAL A 887 7.86 -3.95 -15.00
C VAL A 887 6.91 -5.10 -14.70
N ALA A 888 6.63 -5.39 -13.43
CA ALA A 888 5.68 -6.44 -13.03
C ALA A 888 4.26 -6.18 -13.55
N ILE A 889 3.78 -4.93 -13.45
CA ILE A 889 2.47 -4.55 -14.00
C ILE A 889 2.46 -4.69 -15.52
N GLY A 890 3.50 -4.20 -16.20
CA GLY A 890 3.64 -4.34 -17.64
C GLY A 890 3.65 -5.81 -18.08
N PHE A 891 4.34 -6.67 -17.32
CA PHE A 891 4.38 -8.11 -17.55
C PHE A 891 3.01 -8.76 -17.42
N LEU A 892 2.22 -8.41 -16.40
CA LEU A 892 0.85 -8.91 -16.25
C LEU A 892 -0.05 -8.46 -17.41
N TYR A 893 0.08 -7.20 -17.85
CA TYR A 893 -0.66 -6.71 -19.01
C TYR A 893 -0.28 -7.47 -20.29
N ASP A 894 1.00 -7.69 -20.53
CA ASP A 894 1.54 -8.37 -21.71
C ASP A 894 1.13 -9.85 -21.77
N THR A 895 1.27 -10.56 -20.63
CA THR A 895 1.21 -12.03 -20.61
C THR A 895 -0.13 -12.59 -20.14
N GLU A 896 -0.86 -11.92 -19.24
CA GLU A 896 -2.11 -12.43 -18.66
C GLU A 896 -3.35 -11.71 -19.20
N ASP A 897 -3.31 -10.37 -19.31
CA ASP A 897 -4.46 -9.59 -19.81
C ASP A 897 -4.47 -9.49 -21.36
N GLU A 898 -3.31 -9.67 -22.00
CA GLU A 898 -3.07 -9.39 -23.43
C GLU A 898 -3.41 -7.93 -23.81
N ASP A 899 -3.13 -6.99 -22.89
CA ASP A 899 -3.27 -5.54 -23.03
C ASP A 899 -1.90 -4.89 -23.31
N TYR A 900 -1.49 -4.93 -24.57
CA TYR A 900 -0.18 -4.44 -25.00
C TYR A 900 -0.03 -2.91 -24.88
N GLN A 901 -1.13 -2.15 -24.89
CA GLN A 901 -1.09 -0.70 -24.67
C GLN A 901 -0.82 -0.40 -23.19
N GLY A 902 -1.49 -1.10 -22.28
CA GLY A 902 -1.20 -1.04 -20.85
C GLY A 902 0.24 -1.45 -20.55
N ALA A 903 0.71 -2.55 -21.16
CA ALA A 903 2.09 -3.02 -21.02
C ALA A 903 3.11 -1.98 -21.50
N MET A 904 2.89 -1.40 -22.68
CA MET A 904 3.76 -0.36 -23.24
C MET A 904 3.88 0.85 -22.33
N ALA A 905 2.77 1.32 -21.73
CA ALA A 905 2.78 2.46 -20.83
C ALA A 905 3.63 2.20 -19.57
N GLU A 906 3.49 1.03 -18.95
CA GLU A 906 4.24 0.70 -17.72
C GLU A 906 5.72 0.39 -18.00
N TYR A 907 6.05 -0.26 -19.11
CA TYR A 907 7.45 -0.44 -19.52
C TYR A 907 8.13 0.89 -19.89
N GLN A 908 7.40 1.82 -20.52
CA GLN A 908 7.89 3.19 -20.75
C GLN A 908 8.18 3.90 -19.42
N TYR A 909 7.26 3.82 -18.45
CA TYR A 909 7.46 4.38 -17.13
C TYR A 909 8.71 3.80 -16.44
N ALA A 910 8.88 2.47 -16.46
CA ALA A 910 10.04 1.79 -15.90
C ALA A 910 11.35 2.25 -16.58
N ASN A 911 11.38 2.30 -17.91
CA ASN A 911 12.55 2.76 -18.68
C ASN A 911 12.94 4.22 -18.37
N VAL A 912 11.96 5.12 -18.19
CA VAL A 912 12.21 6.51 -17.77
C VAL A 912 12.82 6.57 -16.37
N LYS A 913 12.46 5.64 -15.48
CA LYS A 913 13.08 5.47 -14.15
C LYS A 913 14.44 4.76 -14.18
N GLY A 914 14.95 4.42 -15.38
CA GLY A 914 16.26 3.80 -15.56
C GLY A 914 16.25 2.27 -15.46
N ASP A 915 15.09 1.63 -15.45
CA ASP A 915 14.97 0.18 -15.37
C ASP A 915 15.37 -0.51 -16.68
N ILE A 916 16.30 -1.47 -16.58
CA ILE A 916 16.90 -2.15 -17.73
C ILE A 916 15.94 -3.20 -18.32
N ILE A 917 15.19 -3.91 -17.47
CA ILE A 917 14.21 -4.90 -17.92
C ILE A 917 13.01 -4.20 -18.57
N GLY A 918 12.59 -3.05 -18.02
CA GLY A 918 11.60 -2.18 -18.64
C GLY A 918 12.01 -1.74 -20.05
N ALA A 919 13.27 -1.35 -20.25
CA ALA A 919 13.79 -1.02 -21.58
C ALA A 919 13.78 -2.22 -22.54
N PHE A 920 14.20 -3.39 -22.07
CA PHE A 920 14.18 -4.64 -22.86
C PHE A 920 12.76 -5.04 -23.29
N ASN A 921 11.82 -5.10 -22.34
CA ASN A 921 10.44 -5.48 -22.63
C ASN A 921 9.75 -4.47 -23.57
N LEU A 922 10.03 -3.17 -23.41
CA LEU A 922 9.56 -2.15 -24.35
C LEU A 922 10.13 -2.36 -25.76
N GLY A 923 11.40 -2.76 -25.86
CA GLY A 923 12.04 -3.12 -27.12
C GLY A 923 11.33 -4.29 -27.81
N LEU A 924 10.94 -5.31 -27.04
CA LEU A 924 10.17 -6.46 -27.56
C LEU A 924 8.82 -6.00 -28.15
N LEU A 925 8.08 -5.11 -27.49
CA LEU A 925 6.80 -4.60 -28.01
C LEU A 925 6.98 -3.86 -29.36
N TYR A 926 7.98 -2.98 -29.46
CA TYR A 926 8.27 -2.28 -30.72
C TYR A 926 8.77 -3.20 -31.84
N GLU A 927 9.54 -4.23 -31.49
CA GLU A 927 9.99 -5.24 -32.45
C GLU A 927 8.81 -6.06 -32.99
N ARG A 928 7.87 -6.46 -32.12
CA ARG A 928 6.74 -7.33 -32.48
C ARG A 928 5.60 -6.58 -33.17
N GLY A 929 5.40 -5.30 -32.86
CA GLY A 929 4.29 -4.50 -33.39
C GLY A 929 2.92 -4.93 -32.84
N GLU A 930 2.87 -5.36 -31.58
CA GLU A 930 1.66 -5.80 -30.88
C GLU A 930 0.76 -4.60 -30.57
N GLN A 931 -0.27 -4.38 -31.40
CA GLN A 931 -1.15 -3.21 -31.31
C GLN A 931 -0.44 -1.85 -31.43
N CYS A 932 0.84 -1.85 -31.85
CA CYS A 932 1.61 -0.68 -32.23
C CYS A 932 2.28 -0.92 -33.60
N GLN A 933 2.81 0.13 -34.21
CA GLN A 933 3.61 -0.03 -35.43
C GLN A 933 4.97 -0.63 -35.08
N VAL A 934 5.43 -1.56 -35.93
CA VAL A 934 6.78 -2.13 -35.83
C VAL A 934 7.80 -1.00 -35.98
N ASP A 935 8.68 -0.85 -35.00
CA ASP A 935 9.73 0.17 -34.99
C ASP A 935 11.06 -0.44 -34.54
N TYR A 936 11.77 -1.06 -35.49
CA TYR A 936 13.06 -1.68 -35.22
C TYR A 936 14.13 -0.69 -34.78
N LYS A 937 14.03 0.59 -35.15
CA LYS A 937 15.00 1.61 -34.72
C LYS A 937 14.87 1.86 -33.23
N LYS A 938 13.65 2.09 -32.74
CA LYS A 938 13.38 2.21 -31.30
C LYS A 938 13.75 0.94 -30.54
N ALA A 939 13.39 -0.22 -31.07
CA ALA A 939 13.76 -1.49 -30.46
C ALA A 939 15.29 -1.62 -30.32
N LYS A 940 16.05 -1.31 -31.39
CA LYS A 940 17.52 -1.32 -31.39
C LYS A 940 18.10 -0.36 -30.35
N ASP A 941 17.60 0.87 -30.24
CA ASP A 941 18.11 1.84 -29.26
C ASP A 941 17.84 1.40 -27.82
N LEU A 942 16.67 0.82 -27.56
CA LEU A 942 16.31 0.25 -26.25
C LEU A 942 17.18 -0.97 -25.90
N TYR A 943 17.38 -1.89 -26.85
CA TYR A 943 18.25 -3.04 -26.66
C TYR A 943 19.70 -2.64 -26.47
N LEU A 944 20.20 -1.65 -27.21
CA LEU A 944 21.55 -1.12 -27.04
C LEU A 944 21.75 -0.57 -25.63
N LYS A 945 20.85 0.29 -25.15
CA LYS A 945 20.90 0.83 -23.78
C LYS A 945 20.96 -0.28 -22.73
N ALA A 946 20.12 -1.31 -22.87
CA ALA A 946 20.10 -2.44 -21.92
C ALA A 946 21.33 -3.36 -22.07
N ALA A 947 21.82 -3.58 -23.29
CA ALA A 947 23.00 -4.38 -23.57
C ALA A 947 24.28 -3.74 -23.02
N GLU A 948 24.43 -2.41 -23.16
CA GLU A 948 25.54 -1.65 -22.58
C GLU A 948 25.54 -1.72 -21.03
N ALA A 949 24.37 -1.81 -20.42
CA ALA A 949 24.21 -2.06 -18.99
C ALA A 949 24.43 -3.54 -18.59
N GLY A 950 24.78 -4.40 -19.54
CA GLY A 950 25.16 -5.79 -19.30
C GLY A 950 24.01 -6.81 -19.38
N HIS A 951 22.82 -6.43 -19.85
CA HIS A 951 21.68 -7.33 -20.03
C HIS A 951 21.88 -8.27 -21.22
N LYS A 952 22.10 -9.56 -20.95
CA LYS A 952 22.51 -10.55 -21.96
C LYS A 952 21.41 -10.82 -23.01
N GLU A 953 20.14 -10.86 -22.62
CA GLU A 953 19.03 -11.09 -23.55
C GLU A 953 18.86 -9.91 -24.51
N SER A 954 19.15 -8.69 -24.06
CA SER A 954 19.21 -7.51 -24.95
C SER A 954 20.38 -7.59 -25.93
N MET A 955 21.54 -8.13 -25.51
CA MET A 955 22.67 -8.36 -26.42
C MET A 955 22.31 -9.35 -27.52
N VAL A 956 21.58 -10.42 -27.19
CA VAL A 956 21.07 -11.41 -28.16
C VAL A 956 20.12 -10.75 -29.16
N GLN A 957 19.13 -9.99 -28.68
CA GLN A 957 18.19 -9.30 -29.57
C GLN A 957 18.89 -8.27 -30.47
N LEU A 958 19.81 -7.48 -29.90
CA LEU A 958 20.60 -6.51 -30.66
C LEU A 958 21.45 -7.19 -31.74
N ALA A 959 22.11 -8.31 -31.41
CA ALA A 959 22.86 -9.11 -32.37
C ALA A 959 21.95 -9.63 -33.50
N GLY A 960 20.75 -10.08 -33.17
CA GLY A 960 19.73 -10.48 -34.13
C GLY A 960 19.32 -9.35 -35.09
N LEU A 961 19.19 -8.12 -34.60
CA LEU A 961 18.87 -6.95 -35.45
C LEU A 961 20.00 -6.65 -36.45
N TYR A 962 21.27 -6.69 -36.00
CA TYR A 962 22.43 -6.52 -36.88
C TYR A 962 22.58 -7.65 -37.90
N LEU A 963 22.33 -8.90 -37.49
CA LEU A 963 22.47 -10.05 -38.37
C LEU A 963 21.46 -10.02 -39.53
N ASN A 964 20.22 -9.60 -39.24
CA ASN A 964 19.12 -9.59 -40.20
C ASN A 964 18.90 -8.23 -40.89
N GLY A 965 19.59 -7.17 -40.47
CA GLY A 965 19.42 -5.82 -41.02
C GLY A 965 18.07 -5.18 -40.67
N TYR A 966 17.52 -5.47 -39.49
CA TYR A 966 16.24 -4.91 -39.04
C TYR A 966 16.46 -3.59 -38.31
N GLY A 967 16.06 -2.48 -38.93
CA GLY A 967 16.24 -1.12 -38.38
C GLY A 967 17.69 -0.61 -38.45
N VAL A 968 18.62 -1.43 -38.93
CA VAL A 968 20.05 -1.17 -39.10
C VAL A 968 20.55 -1.85 -40.38
N SER A 969 21.74 -1.47 -40.87
CA SER A 969 22.40 -2.22 -41.95
C SER A 969 22.84 -3.60 -41.44
N VAL A 970 22.83 -4.60 -42.34
CA VAL A 970 23.36 -5.93 -42.03
C VAL A 970 24.83 -5.82 -41.64
N ASP A 971 25.17 -6.29 -40.44
CA ASP A 971 26.55 -6.35 -39.95
C ASP A 971 26.77 -7.64 -39.12
N ALA A 972 27.21 -8.68 -39.82
CA ALA A 972 27.46 -9.97 -39.18
C ALA A 972 28.63 -9.92 -38.19
N LYS A 973 29.59 -8.99 -38.32
CA LYS A 973 30.72 -8.86 -37.37
C LYS A 973 30.25 -8.24 -36.07
N GLU A 974 29.43 -7.19 -36.13
CA GLU A 974 28.86 -6.59 -34.93
C GLU A 974 27.90 -7.57 -34.24
N ALA A 975 27.10 -8.31 -35.00
CA ALA A 975 26.28 -9.40 -34.46
C ALA A 975 27.12 -10.46 -33.73
N TYR A 976 28.23 -10.92 -34.33
CA TYR A 976 29.14 -11.89 -33.71
C TYR A 976 29.71 -11.37 -32.38
N LYS A 977 30.09 -10.10 -32.32
CA LYS A 977 30.61 -9.46 -31.10
C LYS A 977 29.57 -9.46 -29.98
N TRP A 978 28.33 -9.06 -30.26
CA TRP A 978 27.26 -9.05 -29.25
C TRP A 978 26.86 -10.46 -28.81
N TYR A 979 26.76 -11.43 -29.73
CA TYR A 979 26.54 -12.82 -29.35
C TYR A 979 27.67 -13.36 -28.48
N LYS A 980 28.93 -13.03 -28.78
CA LYS A 980 30.07 -13.44 -27.94
C LYS A 980 29.96 -12.88 -26.52
N LEU A 981 29.63 -11.59 -26.36
CA LEU A 981 29.43 -10.97 -25.05
C LEU A 981 28.27 -11.61 -24.27
N ALA A 982 27.16 -11.95 -24.93
CA ALA A 982 26.05 -12.64 -24.32
C ALA A 982 26.43 -14.08 -23.88
N ALA A 983 27.17 -14.81 -24.72
CA ALA A 983 27.65 -16.15 -24.41
C ALA A 983 28.63 -16.16 -23.22
N GLU A 984 29.51 -15.16 -23.10
CA GLU A 984 30.39 -14.98 -21.94
C GLU A 984 29.60 -14.75 -20.63
N LYS A 985 28.37 -14.22 -20.73
CA LYS A 985 27.41 -14.08 -19.63
C LYS A 985 26.51 -15.32 -19.45
N GLY A 986 26.82 -16.42 -20.13
CA GLY A 986 26.11 -17.70 -20.01
C GLY A 986 24.78 -17.76 -20.76
N ASP A 987 24.58 -16.95 -21.80
CA ASP A 987 23.41 -17.06 -22.66
C ASP A 987 23.53 -18.25 -23.63
N ARG A 988 22.60 -19.22 -23.51
CA ARG A 988 22.64 -20.45 -24.32
C ARG A 988 22.26 -20.23 -25.78
N ASP A 989 21.41 -19.25 -26.07
CA ASP A 989 20.94 -18.99 -27.43
C ASP A 989 22.03 -18.26 -28.21
N ALA A 990 22.75 -17.35 -27.57
CA ALA A 990 23.96 -16.75 -28.11
C ALA A 990 25.02 -17.80 -28.44
N MET A 991 25.27 -18.76 -27.55
CA MET A 991 26.19 -19.88 -27.82
C MET A 991 25.75 -20.69 -29.04
N TYR A 992 24.46 -21.02 -29.17
CA TYR A 992 23.95 -21.70 -30.35
C TYR A 992 24.17 -20.89 -31.64
N GLN A 993 23.90 -19.58 -31.62
CA GLN A 993 24.12 -18.71 -32.78
C GLN A 993 25.61 -18.62 -33.15
N LEU A 994 26.52 -18.53 -32.18
CA LEU A 994 27.97 -18.59 -32.43
C LEU A 994 28.39 -19.93 -33.03
N GLY A 995 27.79 -21.03 -32.58
CA GLY A 995 27.98 -22.35 -33.19
C GLY A 995 27.63 -22.35 -34.68
N LEU A 996 26.46 -21.80 -35.02
CA LEU A 996 25.98 -21.69 -36.41
C LEU A 996 26.86 -20.77 -37.26
N MET A 997 27.30 -19.64 -36.71
CA MET A 997 28.18 -18.69 -37.42
C MET A 997 29.54 -19.31 -37.73
N ASN A 998 30.14 -20.07 -36.80
CA ASN A 998 31.41 -20.77 -37.02
C ASN A 998 31.26 -21.99 -37.95
N GLU A 999 30.12 -22.67 -37.94
CA GLU A 999 29.85 -23.78 -38.86
C GLU A 999 29.68 -23.28 -40.31
N THR A 1000 29.01 -22.15 -40.49
CA THR A 1000 28.69 -21.60 -41.82
C THR A 1000 29.75 -20.63 -42.36
N GLY A 1001 30.67 -20.16 -41.51
CA GLY A 1001 31.63 -19.11 -41.88
C GLY A 1001 30.99 -17.72 -42.01
N LEU A 1002 29.88 -17.48 -41.31
CA LEU A 1002 29.23 -16.18 -41.28
C LEU A 1002 29.96 -15.27 -40.29
N ALA A 1003 30.52 -14.14 -40.76
CA ALA A 1003 31.39 -13.21 -40.03
C ALA A 1003 32.77 -13.73 -39.61
N THR A 1004 32.99 -15.05 -39.58
CA THR A 1004 34.26 -15.71 -39.27
C THR A 1004 34.70 -16.63 -40.40
N LYS A 1005 35.90 -17.22 -40.33
CA LYS A 1005 36.21 -18.40 -41.15
C LYS A 1005 35.44 -19.60 -40.59
N ILE A 1006 35.15 -20.57 -41.46
CA ILE A 1006 34.56 -21.85 -41.03
C ILE A 1006 35.51 -22.52 -40.02
N ASP A 1007 34.97 -22.87 -38.86
CA ASP A 1007 35.67 -23.57 -37.79
C ASP A 1007 34.71 -24.57 -37.13
N SER A 1008 34.74 -25.81 -37.62
CA SER A 1008 33.88 -26.90 -37.13
C SER A 1008 34.20 -27.31 -35.69
N THR A 1009 35.43 -27.12 -35.23
CA THR A 1009 35.85 -27.46 -33.86
C THR A 1009 35.25 -26.47 -32.88
N LEU A 1010 35.37 -25.18 -33.19
CA LEU A 1010 34.78 -24.11 -32.37
C LEU A 1010 33.25 -24.15 -32.41
N ALA A 1011 32.66 -24.44 -33.58
CA ALA A 1011 31.22 -24.64 -33.71
C ALA A 1011 30.71 -25.76 -32.78
N ARG A 1012 31.35 -26.93 -32.82
CA ARG A 1012 31.01 -28.07 -31.94
C ARG A 1012 31.14 -27.70 -30.47
N LYS A 1013 32.18 -26.96 -30.08
CA LYS A 1013 32.36 -26.48 -28.70
C LYS A 1013 31.21 -25.60 -28.24
N TYR A 1014 30.82 -24.61 -29.04
CA TYR A 1014 29.69 -23.75 -28.71
C TYR A 1014 28.37 -24.51 -28.64
N TYR A 1015 28.12 -25.45 -29.57
CA TYR A 1015 26.94 -26.30 -29.50
C TYR A 1015 26.93 -27.19 -28.25
N GLN A 1016 28.06 -27.77 -27.83
CA GLN A 1016 28.15 -28.53 -26.58
C GLN A 1016 27.84 -27.67 -25.35
N GLN A 1017 28.30 -26.41 -25.32
CA GLN A 1017 28.00 -25.47 -24.24
C GLN A 1017 26.52 -25.07 -24.22
N ALA A 1018 25.91 -24.79 -25.38
CA ALA A 1018 24.49 -24.48 -25.47
C ALA A 1018 23.63 -25.68 -25.05
N ALA A 1019 24.00 -26.89 -25.50
CA ALA A 1019 23.33 -28.15 -25.18
C ALA A 1019 23.36 -28.48 -23.68
N SER A 1020 24.50 -28.26 -23.00
CA SER A 1020 24.61 -28.49 -21.54
C SER A 1020 23.75 -27.52 -20.72
N LEU A 1021 23.37 -26.38 -21.30
CA LEU A 1021 22.40 -25.41 -20.76
C LEU A 1021 20.96 -25.66 -21.25
N GLY A 1022 20.70 -26.80 -21.88
CA GLY A 1022 19.37 -27.24 -22.28
C GLY A 1022 18.85 -26.70 -23.61
N ASN A 1023 19.71 -26.19 -24.50
CA ASN A 1023 19.28 -25.77 -25.84
C ASN A 1023 19.10 -26.99 -26.76
N GLU A 1024 17.85 -27.31 -27.15
CA GLU A 1024 17.54 -28.50 -27.96
C GLU A 1024 18.04 -28.38 -29.41
N LYS A 1025 18.08 -27.17 -29.97
CA LYS A 1025 18.60 -26.94 -31.33
C LYS A 1025 20.09 -27.26 -31.40
N ALA A 1026 20.83 -26.98 -30.34
CA ALA A 1026 22.23 -27.35 -30.22
C ALA A 1026 22.42 -28.87 -30.15
N ASN A 1027 21.55 -29.59 -29.43
CA ASN A 1027 21.56 -31.07 -29.42
C ASN A 1027 21.34 -31.65 -30.84
N LEU A 1028 20.38 -31.12 -31.58
CA LEU A 1028 20.14 -31.54 -32.97
C LEU A 1028 21.32 -31.20 -33.89
N ALA A 1029 21.93 -30.02 -33.73
CA ALA A 1029 23.12 -29.64 -34.48
C ALA A 1029 24.30 -30.57 -34.18
N LEU A 1030 24.50 -30.96 -32.92
CA LEU A 1030 25.53 -31.94 -32.54
C LEU A 1030 25.29 -33.31 -33.14
N ALA A 1031 24.04 -33.79 -33.15
CA ALA A 1031 23.67 -35.07 -33.77
C ALA A 1031 23.84 -35.05 -35.29
N ARG A 1032 23.75 -33.89 -35.94
CA ARG A 1032 24.08 -33.71 -37.36
C ARG A 1032 25.59 -33.71 -37.62
N LEU A 1033 26.38 -33.23 -36.66
CA LEU A 1033 27.84 -33.07 -36.76
C LEU A 1033 28.63 -34.29 -36.25
N SER A 1034 27.95 -35.27 -35.65
CA SER A 1034 28.48 -36.59 -35.29
C SER A 1034 28.38 -37.54 -36.48
#